data_AF-A0A7S2J8C4-F1
#
_entry.id   AF-A0A7S2J8C4-F1
#
_cell.length_a   1.000
_cell.length_b   1.000
_cell.length_c   1.000
_cell.angle_alpha   90.00
_cell.angle_beta   90.00
_cell.angle_gamma   90.00
#
_symmetry.space_group_name_H-M   'P 1'
#
loop_
_entity.id
_entity.type
_entity.pdbx_description
1 polymer ?
#
loop_
_entity_poly.entity_id
_entity_poly.type
_entity_poly.pdbx_seq_one_letter_code
_entity_poly.pdbx_strand_id
1 'polypeptide(L)'
;MWEKGVHDLLQKHFGELSLIFLAYCRSLLGSDSAEDAMEMEMAEFYDFVQETGLETKQVNFDLMTNNFIKANATNSAQVRDQHAESRRSAETKLDHLQKGDQRMTTGRTTKEVAKVKGKTDGGEAKKDQELVLYEFIGLLVRIAFQRANPSFGNFGDKKSVKHLPGCLRTMIEDEILPRARKDTSSVFRETVMTELSVLKVLDDYRAKLKAWYTKVVEDDTGKGGAGAANPSEVSDKLQLEQWKSICVDPGPHCEQDLVGIWECYRESDITGDPRCRTQYKWRLSMPQIKMAFLDSQPPDSLQAAQSNANDESNVVDFDEFLEVVARCGVDKYRAVKEVAPARAVKGFIQNLLGEMTADEVVVEATYIHAERYNWKLSKPLPGQSLAAHRKWLDCWQNIEIADLHYFPLWEKGVFDCLQECFQDLTNIFAHYSKSIGGSVTAEDAVEMTMSEFKDLVKDVGLETKDLRFDVMQNMFKKANALNNNAAHFQRKQEAGTAEAKSVEAGSAAVIASAPKRSNKAAKQRDDELDQELVLYEFIGLLVRVAFQRANPTFGNFGNKKAIVHLPGCLETMLVDEILPRARKDTSAVFRETVMAELSVLKVLDDYRPKLKAWYNEITSDDSKQTDITDKLQMEQWMRVCDEKDLVGIWECYRESDITGDPRCRTQYKWRLSMPQIKMAFLDSQPPDSLQAAQSNANDESNVVDFDEFLEVVARCGVDKYRAVKEVAPARAVKGFIQNLLGEMTADEVVVEATYIHAERYNWKLSKPLPGQSLAAHRKWLDCWQNIEIADLHYFPLWEKGVFDCLQECFQDLTNIFAHYSKSIGGSVTAEDAVEMTMSEFKDLVKDVGLETKDLRFDVMQNMFKKANALNNNAAHFQRKQEAGTAEAKSVEAGSAAVIASAPKRSNKAAKQRDDELDQELVLYEFIGLLVRVAFQRANPTFGNFGNKKAIVHL
;
A
#
# COMPACT_ATOMS: atom_id res chain seq x y z
N MET A 1 47.92 33.03 -18.35
CA MET A 1 47.47 31.71 -17.86
C MET A 1 46.08 31.31 -18.40
N TRP A 2 45.06 32.18 -18.43
CA TRP A 2 43.71 31.82 -18.92
C TRP A 2 43.43 32.17 -20.39
N GLU A 3 44.34 32.89 -21.04
CA GLU A 3 44.17 33.50 -22.35
C GLU A 3 43.74 32.51 -23.43
N LYS A 4 44.43 31.37 -23.58
CA LYS A 4 44.05 30.33 -24.54
C LYS A 4 42.63 29.80 -24.29
N GLY A 5 42.29 29.49 -23.05
CA GLY A 5 40.96 28.93 -22.72
C GLY A 5 39.81 29.92 -22.90
N VAL A 6 40.06 31.21 -22.67
CA VAL A 6 39.07 32.28 -22.93
C VAL A 6 38.94 32.52 -24.44
N HIS A 7 40.06 32.58 -25.16
CA HIS A 7 40.09 32.75 -26.61
C HIS A 7 39.35 31.60 -27.32
N ASP A 8 39.68 30.34 -27.02
CA ASP A 8 39.06 29.17 -27.64
C ASP A 8 37.53 29.13 -27.40
N LEU A 9 37.08 29.56 -26.21
CA LEU A 9 35.66 29.65 -25.88
C LEU A 9 34.94 30.78 -26.63
N LEU A 10 35.55 31.97 -26.69
CA LEU A 10 34.99 33.09 -27.43
C LEU A 10 34.98 32.82 -28.93
N GLN A 11 36.02 32.18 -29.47
CA GLN A 11 36.09 31.77 -30.88
C GLN A 11 35.00 30.76 -31.23
N LYS A 12 34.77 29.76 -30.37
CA LYS A 12 33.68 28.77 -30.55
C LYS A 12 32.32 29.45 -30.72
N HIS A 13 32.06 30.49 -29.93
CA HIS A 13 30.76 31.17 -29.85
C HIS A 13 30.72 32.52 -30.58
N PHE A 14 31.78 32.88 -31.32
CA PHE A 14 31.92 34.22 -31.88
C PHE A 14 30.79 34.58 -32.86
N GLY A 15 30.40 33.62 -33.72
CA GLY A 15 29.28 33.81 -34.64
C GLY A 15 27.96 34.08 -33.91
N GLU A 16 27.65 33.30 -32.88
CA GLU A 16 26.43 33.48 -32.08
C GLU A 16 26.45 34.78 -31.27
N LEU A 17 27.58 35.14 -30.67
CA LEU A 17 27.74 36.39 -29.92
C LEU A 17 27.67 37.63 -30.82
N SER A 18 28.11 37.51 -32.08
CA SER A 18 27.98 38.57 -33.09
C SER A 18 26.52 38.77 -33.48
N LEU A 19 25.78 37.69 -33.71
CA LEU A 19 24.33 37.75 -33.99
C LEU A 19 23.53 38.29 -32.80
N ILE A 20 23.98 37.99 -31.57
CA ILE A 20 23.42 38.58 -30.35
C ILE A 20 23.66 40.08 -30.33
N PHE A 21 24.92 40.52 -30.45
CA PHE A 21 25.27 41.94 -30.44
C PHE A 21 24.44 42.73 -31.47
N LEU A 22 24.39 42.26 -32.71
CA LEU A 22 23.61 42.88 -33.79
C LEU A 22 22.10 42.91 -33.51
N ALA A 23 21.55 41.93 -32.79
CA ALA A 23 20.12 41.92 -32.44
C ALA A 23 19.74 42.99 -31.42
N TYR A 24 20.68 43.43 -30.58
CA TYR A 24 20.43 44.47 -29.57
C TYR A 24 20.78 45.88 -30.06
N CYS A 25 21.76 46.05 -30.95
CA CYS A 25 22.18 47.35 -31.53
C CYS A 25 21.17 47.99 -32.51
N ARG A 26 20.04 47.32 -32.82
CA ARG A 26 19.02 47.84 -33.74
C ARG A 26 17.89 48.58 -33.03
N SER A 27 18.01 48.85 -31.72
CA SER A 27 16.84 49.18 -30.89
C SER A 27 16.40 50.64 -30.97
N LEU A 28 17.25 51.61 -31.32
CA LEU A 28 16.87 53.04 -31.37
C LEU A 28 17.56 53.78 -32.55
N LEU A 29 16.80 54.10 -33.61
CA LEU A 29 17.23 55.02 -34.68
C LEU A 29 17.29 56.46 -34.13
N GLY A 30 18.51 56.96 -33.92
CA GLY A 30 18.74 58.33 -33.45
C GLY A 30 20.15 58.90 -33.71
N SER A 31 20.95 58.38 -34.65
CA SER A 31 22.28 58.93 -34.97
C SER A 31 22.42 59.39 -36.44
N ASP A 32 23.14 60.49 -36.62
CA ASP A 32 23.17 61.32 -37.83
C ASP A 32 24.28 60.92 -38.84
N SER A 33 24.92 59.75 -38.73
CA SER A 33 25.98 59.35 -39.68
C SER A 33 26.11 57.86 -39.99
N ALA A 34 26.49 57.57 -41.24
CA ALA A 34 26.70 56.21 -41.75
C ALA A 34 27.94 55.49 -41.13
N GLU A 35 28.72 56.16 -40.29
CA GLU A 35 29.82 55.55 -39.53
C GLU A 35 29.34 54.90 -38.21
N ASP A 36 28.10 55.18 -37.76
CA ASP A 36 27.52 54.75 -36.46
C ASP A 36 26.83 53.36 -36.49
N ALA A 37 27.00 52.58 -37.56
CA ALA A 37 26.07 51.47 -37.87
C ALA A 37 26.21 50.16 -37.05
N MET A 38 27.06 50.07 -36.01
CA MET A 38 27.22 48.84 -35.22
C MET A 38 27.68 49.09 -33.77
N GLU A 39 27.03 49.99 -33.05
CA GLU A 39 27.35 50.29 -31.65
C GLU A 39 26.16 49.99 -30.72
N MET A 40 26.43 49.55 -29.49
CA MET A 40 25.42 49.20 -28.47
C MET A 40 25.34 50.32 -27.43
N GLU A 41 24.16 50.91 -27.29
CA GLU A 41 23.88 51.91 -26.27
C GLU A 41 23.67 51.29 -24.87
N MET A 42 23.72 52.12 -23.83
CA MET A 42 23.45 51.68 -22.45
C MET A 42 22.04 51.11 -22.28
N ALA A 43 21.04 51.67 -22.97
CA ALA A 43 19.66 51.18 -22.91
C ALA A 43 19.53 49.78 -23.56
N GLU A 44 20.23 49.55 -24.66
CA GLU A 44 20.28 48.25 -25.36
C GLU A 44 21.01 47.20 -24.54
N PHE A 45 22.08 47.61 -23.85
CA PHE A 45 22.77 46.77 -22.90
C PHE A 45 21.91 46.43 -21.68
N TYR A 46 21.06 47.35 -21.21
CA TYR A 46 20.08 47.08 -20.16
C TYR A 46 19.09 46.00 -20.58
N ASP A 47 18.52 46.10 -21.78
CA ASP A 47 17.62 45.10 -22.34
C ASP A 47 18.30 43.73 -22.46
N PHE A 48 19.54 43.69 -22.94
CA PHE A 48 20.34 42.47 -22.99
C PHE A 48 20.49 41.84 -21.60
N VAL A 49 20.83 42.63 -20.58
CA VAL A 49 21.02 42.16 -19.20
C VAL A 49 19.72 41.62 -18.59
N GLN A 50 18.60 42.31 -18.80
CA GLN A 50 17.28 41.88 -18.31
C GLN A 50 16.81 40.60 -18.99
N GLU A 51 17.00 40.48 -20.31
CA GLU A 51 16.52 39.32 -21.05
C GLU A 51 17.32 38.06 -20.76
N THR A 52 18.64 38.19 -20.65
CA THR A 52 19.53 37.08 -20.31
C THR A 52 19.52 36.76 -18.81
N GLY A 53 19.01 37.66 -17.97
CA GLY A 53 18.89 37.48 -16.53
C GLY A 53 20.26 37.49 -15.83
N LEU A 54 21.16 38.38 -16.26
CA LEU A 54 22.52 38.44 -15.74
C LEU A 54 22.59 39.08 -14.34
N GLU A 55 21.59 39.86 -13.94
CA GLU A 55 21.57 40.45 -12.60
C GLU A 55 21.50 39.39 -11.50
N THR A 56 22.24 39.63 -10.43
CA THR A 56 22.19 38.85 -9.19
C THR A 56 22.07 39.80 -8.01
N LYS A 57 21.70 39.28 -6.83
CA LYS A 57 21.66 40.10 -5.59
C LYS A 57 22.98 40.82 -5.27
N GLN A 58 24.11 40.35 -5.81
CA GLN A 58 25.46 40.89 -5.53
C GLN A 58 26.10 41.60 -6.73
N VAL A 59 25.57 41.38 -7.93
CA VAL A 59 26.02 42.03 -9.18
C VAL A 59 24.77 42.54 -9.88
N ASN A 60 24.41 43.79 -9.60
CA ASN A 60 23.27 44.49 -10.18
C ASN A 60 23.69 45.28 -11.42
N PHE A 61 22.70 45.86 -12.12
CA PHE A 61 22.93 46.62 -13.33
C PHE A 61 23.87 47.81 -13.12
N ASP A 62 23.77 48.53 -12.00
CA ASP A 62 24.68 49.66 -11.66
C ASP A 62 26.17 49.26 -11.72
N LEU A 63 26.48 48.05 -11.25
CA LEU A 63 27.85 47.52 -11.30
C LEU A 63 28.26 47.15 -12.73
N MET A 64 27.33 46.68 -13.56
CA MET A 64 27.56 46.40 -14.97
C MET A 64 27.69 47.68 -15.80
N THR A 65 26.94 48.74 -15.49
CA THR A 65 27.08 50.10 -16.05
C THR A 65 28.51 50.62 -15.87
N ASN A 66 29.08 50.43 -14.67
CA ASN A 66 30.48 50.79 -14.43
C ASN A 66 31.47 49.99 -15.29
N ASN A 67 31.18 48.72 -15.56
CA ASN A 67 32.01 47.91 -16.45
C ASN A 67 31.85 48.29 -17.92
N PHE A 68 30.63 48.66 -18.33
CA PHE A 68 30.31 49.19 -19.66
C PHE A 68 31.11 50.48 -19.92
N ILE A 69 31.06 51.45 -19.00
CA ILE A 69 31.83 52.70 -19.08
C ILE A 69 33.34 52.41 -19.15
N LYS A 70 33.83 51.45 -18.34
CA LYS A 70 35.24 51.03 -18.37
C LYS A 70 35.63 50.24 -19.62
N ALA A 71 34.69 49.61 -20.33
CA ALA A 71 34.98 48.91 -21.57
C ALA A 71 35.21 49.94 -22.68
N ASN A 72 34.29 50.90 -22.82
CA ASN A 72 34.39 52.05 -23.74
C ASN A 72 35.65 52.91 -23.48
N ALA A 73 35.97 53.24 -22.22
CA ALA A 73 37.09 54.13 -21.90
C ALA A 73 38.50 53.58 -22.26
N THR A 74 38.64 52.30 -22.58
CA THR A 74 39.94 51.62 -22.75
C THR A 74 40.68 52.02 -24.05
N ASN A 75 40.10 52.85 -24.93
CA ASN A 75 40.65 53.04 -26.28
C ASN A 75 40.68 54.49 -26.82
N SER A 76 40.75 55.53 -25.98
CA SER A 76 41.28 56.81 -26.49
C SER A 76 42.78 56.67 -26.71
N ALA A 77 43.25 56.88 -27.95
CA ALA A 77 44.67 56.70 -28.37
C ALA A 77 45.70 57.33 -27.40
N GLN A 78 45.30 58.38 -26.68
CA GLN A 78 46.07 59.05 -25.63
C GLN A 78 46.48 58.17 -24.44
N VAL A 79 45.69 57.15 -24.08
CA VAL A 79 45.94 56.30 -22.89
C VAL A 79 46.98 55.20 -23.20
N ARG A 80 47.05 54.72 -24.44
CA ARG A 80 48.11 53.78 -24.90
C ARG A 80 49.48 54.44 -24.90
N ASP A 81 49.58 55.68 -25.40
CA ASP A 81 50.85 56.42 -25.43
C ASP A 81 51.36 56.70 -24.00
N GLN A 82 50.49 57.09 -23.07
CA GLN A 82 50.87 57.27 -21.65
C GLN A 82 51.39 55.99 -20.99
N HIS A 83 50.80 54.82 -21.32
CA HIS A 83 51.26 53.54 -20.79
C HIS A 83 52.54 53.01 -21.46
N ALA A 84 52.88 53.48 -22.66
CA ALA A 84 54.16 53.17 -23.31
C ALA A 84 55.28 54.10 -22.79
N GLU A 85 54.98 55.38 -22.55
CA GLU A 85 55.92 56.38 -22.04
C GLU A 85 56.37 56.08 -20.60
N SER A 86 55.44 55.63 -19.75
CA SER A 86 55.68 55.32 -18.33
C SER A 86 56.51 54.05 -18.09
N ARG A 87 56.73 53.24 -19.12
CA ARG A 87 57.53 51.99 -19.03
C ARG A 87 59.01 52.17 -19.42
N ARG A 88 59.48 53.36 -19.78
CA ARG A 88 60.89 53.61 -20.14
C ARG A 88 61.73 53.97 -18.90
N SER A 89 62.86 53.29 -18.67
CA SER A 89 63.78 53.53 -17.56
C SER A 89 64.71 54.74 -17.84
N ALA A 90 65.26 55.35 -16.77
CA ALA A 90 66.09 56.55 -16.85
C ALA A 90 67.37 56.41 -17.69
N GLU A 91 67.85 55.17 -17.93
CA GLU A 91 69.06 54.88 -18.72
C GLU A 91 68.87 55.03 -20.24
N THR A 92 67.63 54.99 -20.77
CA THR A 92 67.40 55.15 -22.22
C THR A 92 67.29 56.62 -22.67
N LYS A 93 67.49 57.58 -21.76
CA LYS A 93 67.42 59.02 -22.06
C LYS A 93 68.77 59.71 -22.35
N LEU A 94 69.89 58.99 -22.24
CA LEU A 94 71.24 59.55 -22.38
C LEU A 94 72.13 58.60 -23.20
N ASP A 95 71.94 58.53 -24.53
CA ASP A 95 73.08 58.24 -25.40
C ASP A 95 72.89 58.79 -26.81
N HIS A 96 74.02 59.28 -27.37
CA HIS A 96 74.26 59.71 -28.75
C HIS A 96 74.07 61.21 -29.09
N LEU A 97 75.02 62.02 -28.61
CA LEU A 97 75.52 63.23 -29.28
C LEU A 97 76.87 62.93 -29.96
N GLN A 98 77.12 63.59 -31.11
CA GLN A 98 78.36 63.69 -31.94
C GLN A 98 78.46 62.71 -33.12
N LYS A 99 78.90 63.08 -34.33
CA LYS A 99 79.45 64.31 -34.94
C LYS A 99 79.47 64.07 -36.47
N GLY A 100 79.29 65.12 -37.29
CA GLY A 100 79.79 65.14 -38.68
C GLY A 100 78.73 65.24 -39.79
N ASP A 101 78.20 66.45 -39.97
CA ASP A 101 77.95 67.12 -41.26
C ASP A 101 77.24 66.34 -42.40
N GLN A 102 75.91 66.39 -42.43
CA GLN A 102 75.07 66.94 -43.53
C GLN A 102 73.59 66.61 -43.26
N ARG A 103 72.73 67.62 -43.48
CA ARG A 103 71.29 67.64 -43.16
C ARG A 103 70.53 66.42 -43.70
N MET A 104 69.83 65.70 -42.82
CA MET A 104 68.54 65.05 -43.06
C MET A 104 67.87 64.61 -41.74
N THR A 105 66.53 64.50 -41.79
CA THR A 105 65.61 63.74 -40.91
C THR A 105 65.13 64.26 -39.54
N THR A 106 63.84 64.66 -39.56
CA THR A 106 62.75 64.42 -38.57
C THR A 106 63.02 64.68 -37.08
N GLY A 107 62.77 65.91 -36.64
CA GLY A 107 62.52 66.24 -35.23
C GLY A 107 61.03 66.37 -34.94
N ARG A 108 60.47 65.50 -34.08
CA ARG A 108 59.20 65.76 -33.37
C ARG A 108 59.54 66.40 -32.03
N THR A 109 59.13 67.65 -31.86
CA THR A 109 59.14 68.40 -30.60
C THR A 109 58.06 67.87 -29.66
N THR A 110 58.42 67.13 -28.60
CA THR A 110 57.50 66.83 -27.50
C THR A 110 57.42 68.03 -26.55
N LYS A 111 56.27 68.72 -26.55
CA LYS A 111 55.83 69.57 -25.43
C LYS A 111 55.49 68.67 -24.24
N GLU A 112 55.99 68.98 -23.04
CA GLU A 112 55.45 68.42 -21.80
C GLU A 112 53.98 68.81 -21.66
N VAL A 113 53.10 67.81 -21.50
CA VAL A 113 51.68 68.01 -21.19
C VAL A 113 51.42 67.54 -19.77
N ALA A 114 50.85 68.42 -18.96
CA ALA A 114 50.58 68.22 -17.54
C ALA A 114 49.59 67.07 -17.27
N LYS A 115 49.79 66.37 -16.14
CA LYS A 115 48.87 65.34 -15.62
C LYS A 115 47.47 65.93 -15.40
N VAL A 116 46.45 65.35 -16.05
CA VAL A 116 45.05 65.65 -15.73
C VAL A 116 44.66 64.93 -14.44
N LYS A 117 44.51 65.69 -13.36
CA LYS A 117 43.88 65.27 -12.10
C LYS A 117 42.36 65.42 -12.26
N GLY A 118 41.58 64.35 -12.08
CA GLY A 118 40.13 64.45 -12.01
C GLY A 118 39.69 65.38 -10.87
N LYS A 119 38.76 66.29 -11.13
CA LYS A 119 38.12 67.13 -10.11
C LYS A 119 36.73 66.59 -9.78
N THR A 120 36.34 66.73 -8.52
CA THR A 120 35.09 66.28 -7.87
C THR A 120 33.92 67.26 -8.03
N ASP A 121 33.82 67.94 -9.17
CA ASP A 121 32.76 68.94 -9.40
C ASP A 121 31.98 68.46 -10.63
N GLY A 122 30.76 67.96 -10.41
CA GLY A 122 29.91 67.25 -11.37
C GLY A 122 29.45 68.04 -12.59
N GLY A 123 30.37 68.40 -13.48
CA GLY A 123 30.08 68.74 -14.87
C GLY A 123 30.28 67.50 -15.76
N GLU A 124 29.20 67.03 -16.39
CA GLU A 124 29.23 65.95 -17.37
C GLU A 124 30.18 66.28 -18.53
N ALA A 125 31.21 65.46 -18.70
CA ALA A 125 31.85 65.36 -19.99
C ALA A 125 30.88 64.61 -20.91
N LYS A 126 30.29 65.31 -21.88
CA LYS A 126 29.72 64.67 -23.08
C LYS A 126 30.81 63.78 -23.69
N LYS A 127 30.62 62.48 -23.61
CA LYS A 127 31.36 61.46 -24.36
C LYS A 127 30.33 60.44 -24.80
N ASP A 128 30.27 60.17 -26.09
CA ASP A 128 29.43 59.14 -26.69
C ASP A 128 29.78 57.79 -26.02
N GLN A 129 28.80 57.22 -25.31
CA GLN A 129 28.96 56.03 -24.48
C GLN A 129 28.34 54.81 -25.16
N GLU A 130 28.89 54.41 -26.29
CA GLU A 130 28.45 53.25 -27.05
C GLU A 130 29.54 52.16 -27.04
N LEU A 131 29.16 50.89 -27.18
CA LEU A 131 30.09 49.76 -27.26
C LEU A 131 30.08 49.14 -28.64
N VAL A 132 31.26 48.93 -29.22
CA VAL A 132 31.41 48.10 -30.42
C VAL A 132 31.59 46.61 -30.06
N LEU A 133 31.39 45.70 -31.02
CA LEU A 133 31.33 44.24 -30.81
C LEU A 133 32.47 43.67 -29.95
N TYR A 134 33.72 44.08 -30.19
CA TYR A 134 34.86 43.58 -29.42
C TYR A 134 34.88 44.09 -27.97
N GLU A 135 34.30 45.27 -27.71
CA GLU A 135 34.15 45.85 -26.36
C GLU A 135 33.03 45.17 -25.60
N PHE A 136 31.93 44.84 -26.28
CA PHE A 136 30.87 43.98 -25.75
C PHE A 136 31.42 42.61 -25.34
N ILE A 137 32.20 41.95 -26.21
CA ILE A 137 32.84 40.67 -25.88
C ILE A 137 33.78 40.82 -24.67
N GLY A 138 34.59 41.88 -24.63
CA GLY A 138 35.48 42.19 -23.49
C GLY A 138 34.71 42.45 -22.19
N LEU A 139 33.55 43.09 -22.29
CA LEU A 139 32.63 43.33 -21.18
C LEU A 139 32.05 42.03 -20.62
N LEU A 140 31.61 41.10 -21.49
CA LEU A 140 31.11 39.79 -21.07
C LEU A 140 32.15 39.00 -20.27
N VAL A 141 33.44 39.08 -20.64
CA VAL A 141 34.52 38.44 -19.87
C VAL A 141 34.61 39.02 -18.46
N ARG A 142 34.50 40.36 -18.32
CA ARG A 142 34.54 41.04 -17.01
C ARG A 142 33.32 40.69 -16.15
N ILE A 143 32.13 40.71 -16.75
CA ILE A 143 30.88 40.37 -16.07
C ILE A 143 30.89 38.91 -15.59
N ALA A 144 31.31 37.96 -16.43
CA ALA A 144 31.40 36.55 -16.04
C ALA A 144 32.31 36.33 -14.82
N PHE A 145 33.48 36.99 -14.82
CA PHE A 145 34.42 36.88 -13.73
C PHE A 145 33.87 37.50 -12.44
N GLN A 146 33.25 38.67 -12.52
CA GLN A 146 32.71 39.38 -11.36
C GLN A 146 31.46 38.69 -10.79
N ARG A 147 30.58 38.13 -11.63
CA ARG A 147 29.42 37.34 -11.19
C ARG A 147 29.81 36.06 -10.47
N ALA A 148 30.86 35.39 -10.95
CA ALA A 148 31.37 34.20 -10.28
C ALA A 148 32.15 34.53 -8.99
N ASN A 149 32.63 35.77 -8.85
CA ASN A 149 33.44 36.22 -7.72
C ASN A 149 33.02 37.62 -7.19
N PRO A 150 31.81 37.80 -6.62
CA PRO A 150 31.28 39.14 -6.32
C PRO A 150 32.04 39.93 -5.25
N SER A 151 32.77 39.23 -4.36
CA SER A 151 33.59 39.83 -3.31
C SER A 151 35.06 40.00 -3.69
N PHE A 152 35.44 39.65 -4.92
CA PHE A 152 36.81 39.73 -5.40
C PHE A 152 37.31 41.18 -5.43
N GLY A 153 38.44 41.44 -4.77
CA GLY A 153 39.01 42.79 -4.61
C GLY A 153 38.65 43.47 -3.28
N ASN A 154 37.75 42.89 -2.47
CA ASN A 154 37.47 43.39 -1.13
C ASN A 154 38.58 43.02 -0.14
N PHE A 155 39.00 43.98 0.68
CA PHE A 155 40.06 43.78 1.67
C PHE A 155 39.65 42.70 2.69
N GLY A 156 40.44 41.63 2.80
CA GLY A 156 40.22 40.54 3.75
C GLY A 156 39.42 39.34 3.24
N ASP A 157 38.99 39.32 1.96
CA ASP A 157 38.32 38.14 1.39
C ASP A 157 39.31 36.98 1.18
N LYS A 158 38.98 35.80 1.73
CA LYS A 158 39.77 34.56 1.65
C LYS A 158 39.09 33.47 0.81
N LYS A 159 37.96 33.77 0.16
CA LYS A 159 37.24 32.79 -0.66
C LYS A 159 38.07 32.40 -1.89
N SER A 160 37.96 31.13 -2.28
CA SER A 160 38.62 30.63 -3.48
C SER A 160 38.02 31.27 -4.74
N VAL A 161 38.90 31.77 -5.61
CA VAL A 161 38.51 32.46 -6.84
C VAL A 161 38.09 31.43 -7.88
N LYS A 162 36.86 31.54 -8.40
CA LYS A 162 36.42 30.83 -9.60
C LYS A 162 37.12 31.42 -10.81
N HIS A 163 37.99 30.63 -11.44
CA HIS A 163 38.86 31.08 -12.52
C HIS A 163 38.16 31.10 -13.89
N LEU A 164 38.64 31.98 -14.79
CA LEU A 164 38.39 31.86 -16.23
C LEU A 164 39.17 30.65 -16.79
N PRO A 165 38.65 29.94 -17.81
CA PRO A 165 37.45 30.23 -18.61
C PRO A 165 36.14 29.67 -18.05
N GLY A 166 36.16 28.92 -16.93
CA GLY A 166 35.01 28.18 -16.42
C GLY A 166 33.78 29.05 -16.12
N CYS A 167 33.97 30.19 -15.45
CA CYS A 167 32.86 31.11 -15.18
C CYS A 167 32.29 31.77 -16.44
N LEU A 168 33.13 32.06 -17.44
CA LEU A 168 32.69 32.59 -18.73
C LEU A 168 31.88 31.55 -19.52
N ARG A 169 32.30 30.29 -19.47
CA ARG A 169 31.56 29.18 -20.09
C ARG A 169 30.16 29.06 -19.51
N THR A 170 30.04 28.98 -18.18
CA THR A 170 28.75 28.92 -17.49
C THR A 170 27.85 30.09 -17.89
N MET A 171 28.35 31.32 -17.85
CA MET A 171 27.55 32.48 -18.23
C MET A 171 27.13 32.47 -19.70
N ILE A 172 28.02 32.11 -20.63
CA ILE A 172 27.69 32.08 -22.06
C ILE A 172 26.73 30.94 -22.37
N GLU A 173 27.07 29.70 -22.02
CA GLU A 173 26.35 28.49 -22.46
C GLU A 173 25.03 28.29 -21.68
N ASP A 174 24.97 28.62 -20.39
CA ASP A 174 23.81 28.33 -19.54
C ASP A 174 22.83 29.51 -19.42
N GLU A 175 23.28 30.74 -19.69
CA GLU A 175 22.48 31.94 -19.45
C GLU A 175 22.30 32.81 -20.69
N ILE A 176 23.38 33.20 -21.37
CA ILE A 176 23.31 34.12 -22.52
C ILE A 176 22.74 33.40 -23.75
N LEU A 177 23.39 32.35 -24.25
CA LEU A 177 22.97 31.70 -25.50
C LEU A 177 21.54 31.16 -25.50
N PRO A 178 21.00 30.60 -24.39
CA PRO A 178 19.62 30.13 -24.35
C PRO A 178 18.57 31.24 -24.29
N ARG A 179 18.95 32.48 -23.94
CA ARG A 179 17.99 33.56 -23.60
C ARG A 179 18.13 34.82 -24.45
N ALA A 180 19.33 35.10 -24.97
CA ALA A 180 19.61 36.29 -25.76
C ALA A 180 18.95 36.21 -27.14
N ARG A 181 18.47 37.35 -27.64
CA ARG A 181 17.97 37.50 -29.01
C ARG A 181 19.11 37.33 -30.02
N LYS A 182 18.82 36.77 -31.20
CA LYS A 182 19.74 36.60 -32.33
C LYS A 182 19.03 37.08 -33.60
N ASP A 183 19.72 37.83 -34.46
CA ASP A 183 19.18 38.12 -35.79
C ASP A 183 19.07 36.82 -36.60
N THR A 184 17.84 36.38 -36.84
CA THR A 184 17.50 35.10 -37.48
C THR A 184 16.41 35.27 -38.54
N SER A 185 16.21 36.49 -39.05
CA SER A 185 15.03 36.81 -39.86
C SER A 185 14.95 36.03 -41.17
N SER A 186 16.08 35.73 -41.83
CA SER A 186 16.13 34.81 -42.97
C SER A 186 15.81 33.37 -42.57
N VAL A 187 16.39 32.89 -41.47
CA VAL A 187 16.16 31.54 -40.93
C VAL A 187 14.70 31.35 -40.56
N PHE A 188 14.04 32.34 -39.95
CA PHE A 188 12.62 32.27 -39.60
C PHE A 188 11.74 32.10 -40.84
N ARG A 189 12.01 32.87 -41.90
CA ARG A 189 11.28 32.76 -43.16
C ARG A 189 11.50 31.40 -43.83
N GLU A 190 12.73 30.90 -43.83
CA GLU A 190 13.08 29.61 -44.44
C GLU A 190 12.56 28.39 -43.65
N THR A 191 12.33 28.53 -42.34
CA THR A 191 11.98 27.40 -41.46
C THR A 191 10.54 27.42 -40.97
N VAL A 192 10.06 28.55 -40.43
CA VAL A 192 8.72 28.65 -39.83
C VAL A 192 7.69 29.07 -40.87
N MET A 193 8.00 30.07 -41.70
CA MET A 193 7.06 30.56 -42.72
C MET A 193 6.92 29.64 -43.94
N THR A 194 7.74 28.59 -44.05
CA THR A 194 7.60 27.51 -45.03
C THR A 194 6.93 26.25 -44.44
N GLU A 195 6.69 26.21 -43.13
CA GLU A 195 6.10 25.06 -42.47
C GLU A 195 4.62 24.92 -42.85
N LEU A 196 4.24 23.79 -43.47
CA LEU A 196 2.87 23.56 -43.96
C LEU A 196 1.80 23.71 -42.88
N SER A 197 2.10 23.32 -41.64
CA SER A 197 1.21 23.43 -40.49
C SER A 197 0.97 24.90 -40.08
N VAL A 198 2.01 25.74 -40.13
CA VAL A 198 1.94 27.19 -39.83
C VAL A 198 1.18 27.90 -40.95
N LEU A 199 1.51 27.61 -42.21
CA LEU A 199 0.81 28.15 -43.37
C LEU A 199 -0.68 27.82 -43.35
N LYS A 200 -1.04 26.58 -42.98
CA LYS A 200 -2.44 26.19 -42.81
C LYS A 200 -3.14 27.01 -41.73
N VAL A 201 -2.51 27.25 -40.59
CA VAL A 201 -3.08 28.09 -39.52
C VAL A 201 -3.31 29.52 -40.01
N LEU A 202 -2.34 30.12 -40.69
CA LEU A 202 -2.46 31.47 -41.24
C LEU A 202 -3.57 31.55 -42.29
N ASP A 203 -3.72 30.54 -43.15
CA ASP A 203 -4.78 30.46 -44.15
C ASP A 203 -6.17 30.31 -43.49
N ASP A 204 -6.32 29.38 -42.55
CA ASP A 204 -7.57 29.13 -41.80
C ASP A 204 -8.07 30.41 -41.10
N TYR A 205 -7.15 31.24 -40.59
CA TYR A 205 -7.45 32.48 -39.87
C TYR A 205 -7.39 33.74 -40.75
N ARG A 206 -7.00 33.63 -42.03
CA ARG A 206 -6.70 34.78 -42.89
C ARG A 206 -7.86 35.76 -42.99
N ALA A 207 -9.08 35.26 -43.14
CA ALA A 207 -10.28 36.09 -43.23
C ALA A 207 -10.55 36.87 -41.93
N LYS A 208 -10.41 36.23 -40.77
CA LYS A 208 -10.60 36.86 -39.45
C LYS A 208 -9.51 37.90 -39.18
N LEU A 209 -8.25 37.55 -39.45
CA LEU A 209 -7.12 38.47 -39.30
C LEU A 209 -7.24 39.65 -40.25
N LYS A 210 -7.72 39.45 -41.48
CA LYS A 210 -7.93 40.56 -42.43
C LYS A 210 -9.03 41.50 -41.97
N ALA A 211 -10.14 40.97 -41.47
CA ALA A 211 -11.22 41.78 -40.90
C ALA A 211 -10.74 42.58 -39.68
N TRP A 212 -9.95 41.94 -38.80
CA TRP A 212 -9.33 42.61 -37.67
C TRP A 212 -8.37 43.71 -38.12
N TYR A 213 -7.47 43.41 -39.05
CA TYR A 213 -6.46 44.34 -39.58
C TYR A 213 -7.11 45.57 -40.22
N THR A 214 -8.10 45.37 -41.10
CA THR A 214 -8.83 46.47 -41.73
C THR A 214 -9.51 47.37 -40.70
N LYS A 215 -10.18 46.79 -39.69
CA LYS A 215 -10.81 47.57 -38.61
C LYS A 215 -9.81 48.40 -37.81
N VAL A 216 -8.63 47.84 -37.53
CA VAL A 216 -7.58 48.53 -36.77
C VAL A 216 -7.00 49.69 -37.56
N VAL A 217 -6.69 49.47 -38.83
CA VAL A 217 -6.08 50.49 -39.69
C VAL A 217 -7.07 51.61 -40.04
N GLU A 218 -8.37 51.32 -40.07
CA GLU A 218 -9.44 52.31 -40.26
C GLU A 218 -9.83 53.09 -38.98
N ASP A 219 -9.33 52.70 -37.79
CA ASP A 219 -9.69 53.36 -36.53
C ASP A 219 -8.92 54.68 -36.30
N ASP A 220 -9.65 55.79 -36.38
CA ASP A 220 -9.18 57.17 -36.24
C ASP A 220 -9.38 57.75 -34.83
N THR A 221 -9.79 56.94 -33.83
CA THR A 221 -10.17 57.40 -32.48
C THR A 221 -9.02 57.90 -31.57
N GLY A 222 -7.82 58.13 -32.13
CA GLY A 222 -6.85 59.07 -31.54
C GLY A 222 -6.14 58.62 -30.26
N LYS A 223 -5.81 57.33 -30.12
CA LYS A 223 -5.03 56.83 -28.97
C LYS A 223 -3.66 56.19 -29.28
N GLY A 224 -3.22 56.20 -30.54
CA GLY A 224 -1.89 55.70 -30.91
C GLY A 224 -1.26 56.54 -32.00
N GLY A 225 -0.72 57.71 -31.65
CA GLY A 225 0.06 58.52 -32.56
C GLY A 225 0.33 59.91 -31.99
N ALA A 226 1.59 60.22 -31.72
CA ALA A 226 2.02 61.59 -31.51
C ALA A 226 1.82 62.36 -32.84
N GLY A 227 0.66 62.98 -33.03
CA GLY A 227 0.37 63.69 -34.27
C GLY A 227 -1.10 64.06 -34.53
N ALA A 228 -1.87 64.46 -33.52
CA ALA A 228 -3.19 65.07 -33.73
C ALA A 228 -3.06 66.52 -34.29
N ALA A 229 -2.40 66.68 -35.44
CA ALA A 229 -2.26 67.95 -36.15
C ALA A 229 -2.73 67.90 -37.62
N ASN A 230 -3.03 66.73 -38.20
CA ASN A 230 -3.62 66.66 -39.55
C ASN A 230 -4.56 65.43 -39.71
N PRO A 231 -5.88 65.64 -39.90
CA PRO A 231 -6.86 64.56 -40.16
C PRO A 231 -6.72 63.87 -41.54
N SER A 232 -5.65 64.10 -42.29
CA SER A 232 -5.48 63.66 -43.68
C SER A 232 -4.49 62.51 -43.88
N GLU A 233 -4.02 61.87 -42.82
CA GLU A 233 -3.01 60.79 -42.86
C GLU A 233 -3.57 59.46 -42.31
N VAL A 234 -4.70 58.99 -42.87
CA VAL A 234 -5.14 57.60 -42.67
C VAL A 234 -4.28 56.72 -43.58
N SER A 235 -3.35 55.96 -42.99
CA SER A 235 -2.57 54.94 -43.69
C SER A 235 -3.44 53.72 -43.95
N ASP A 236 -3.30 53.05 -45.10
CA ASP A 236 -3.93 51.74 -45.39
C ASP A 236 -3.09 50.57 -44.83
N LYS A 237 -2.02 50.88 -44.11
CA LYS A 237 -1.11 49.95 -43.44
C LYS A 237 -1.04 50.17 -41.92
N LEU A 238 -0.78 49.10 -41.18
CA LEU A 238 -0.63 49.11 -39.72
C LEU A 238 0.68 49.78 -39.30
N GLN A 239 0.62 50.77 -38.40
CA GLN A 239 1.80 51.49 -37.91
C GLN A 239 2.42 50.83 -36.67
N LEU A 240 3.74 50.96 -36.49
CA LEU A 240 4.46 50.38 -35.35
C LEU A 240 3.96 50.89 -33.99
N GLU A 241 3.73 52.20 -33.84
CA GLU A 241 3.25 52.77 -32.57
C GLU A 241 1.80 52.34 -32.27
N GLN A 242 0.98 52.16 -33.30
CA GLN A 242 -0.36 51.59 -33.17
C GLN A 242 -0.30 50.13 -32.69
N TRP A 243 0.56 49.32 -33.29
CA TRP A 243 0.78 47.92 -32.89
C TRP A 243 1.30 47.80 -31.45
N LYS A 244 2.28 48.63 -31.06
CA LYS A 244 2.77 48.70 -29.68
C LYS A 244 1.66 49.07 -28.70
N SER A 245 0.83 50.06 -29.05
CA SER A 245 -0.30 50.46 -28.21
C SER A 245 -1.27 49.30 -27.98
N ILE A 246 -1.67 48.60 -29.05
CA ILE A 246 -2.58 47.43 -28.97
C ILE A 246 -1.98 46.32 -28.09
N CYS A 247 -0.66 46.14 -28.12
CA CYS A 247 -0.01 45.12 -27.32
C CYS A 247 0.11 45.45 -25.81
N VAL A 248 0.01 46.73 -25.42
CA VAL A 248 0.11 47.21 -24.01
C VAL A 248 -1.24 47.53 -23.39
N ASP A 249 -2.08 48.25 -24.13
CA ASP A 249 -3.42 48.67 -23.71
C ASP A 249 -4.38 48.22 -24.82
N PRO A 250 -4.92 46.98 -24.71
CA PRO A 250 -5.63 46.29 -25.77
C PRO A 250 -6.83 47.06 -26.37
N GLY A 251 -7.38 48.04 -25.65
CA GLY A 251 -8.43 48.92 -26.13
C GLY A 251 -9.64 48.15 -26.70
N PRO A 252 -10.35 48.66 -27.71
CA PRO A 252 -11.48 47.95 -28.35
C PRO A 252 -11.05 46.90 -29.40
N HIS A 253 -9.74 46.64 -29.53
CA HIS A 253 -9.16 45.84 -30.62
C HIS A 253 -8.63 44.49 -30.16
N CYS A 254 -8.27 44.35 -28.89
CA CYS A 254 -7.94 43.09 -28.26
C CYS A 254 -8.47 43.13 -26.82
N GLU A 255 -8.91 42.01 -26.27
CA GLU A 255 -9.42 41.94 -24.88
C GLU A 255 -8.40 41.32 -23.91
N GLN A 256 -7.23 40.91 -24.42
CA GLN A 256 -6.21 40.19 -23.68
C GLN A 256 -4.86 40.90 -23.74
N ASP A 257 -4.10 40.82 -22.65
CA ASP A 257 -2.70 41.25 -22.66
C ASP A 257 -1.89 40.37 -23.61
N LEU A 258 -1.28 40.98 -24.63
CA LEU A 258 -0.42 40.26 -25.57
C LEU A 258 1.02 40.19 -25.07
N VAL A 259 1.43 41.14 -24.24
CA VAL A 259 2.77 41.29 -23.64
C VAL A 259 2.67 41.10 -22.14
N GLY A 260 3.60 40.33 -21.55
CA GLY A 260 3.52 39.97 -20.14
C GLY A 260 4.32 38.73 -19.77
N ILE A 261 4.10 38.25 -18.54
CA ILE A 261 4.64 37.01 -18.01
C ILE A 261 3.46 36.18 -17.53
N TRP A 262 3.39 34.92 -17.97
CA TRP A 262 2.33 34.00 -17.60
C TRP A 262 2.91 32.76 -16.92
N GLU A 263 2.09 32.15 -16.07
CA GLU A 263 2.40 30.88 -15.44
C GLU A 263 1.15 30.02 -15.29
N CYS A 264 1.27 28.73 -15.60
CA CYS A 264 0.22 27.75 -15.35
C CYS A 264 0.81 26.41 -14.91
N TYR A 265 -0.04 25.56 -14.33
CA TYR A 265 0.32 24.18 -14.04
C TYR A 265 -0.18 23.27 -15.15
N ARG A 266 0.57 22.20 -15.41
CA ARG A 266 0.12 21.15 -16.32
C ARG A 266 -1.16 20.49 -15.79
N GLU A 267 -2.09 20.16 -16.69
CA GLU A 267 -3.32 19.43 -16.38
C GLU A 267 -3.32 18.01 -16.99
N SER A 268 -4.23 17.16 -16.51
CA SER A 268 -4.29 15.75 -16.88
C SER A 268 -5.70 15.17 -16.67
N ASP A 269 -6.09 14.24 -17.53
CA ASP A 269 -7.24 13.34 -17.30
C ASP A 269 -7.01 12.39 -16.10
N ILE A 270 -5.76 12.31 -15.60
CA ILE A 270 -5.36 11.38 -14.55
C ILE A 270 -5.44 12.02 -13.17
N THR A 271 -6.28 11.46 -12.30
CA THR A 271 -6.50 11.96 -10.95
C THR A 271 -5.22 11.91 -10.11
N GLY A 272 -4.74 13.09 -9.66
CA GLY A 272 -3.57 13.22 -8.80
C GLY A 272 -2.23 12.89 -9.49
N ASP A 273 -2.15 13.04 -10.82
CA ASP A 273 -0.92 12.83 -11.58
C ASP A 273 0.23 13.72 -11.06
N PRO A 274 1.36 13.15 -10.61
CA PRO A 274 2.49 13.94 -10.10
C PRO A 274 3.09 14.86 -11.16
N ARG A 275 2.89 14.59 -12.46
CA ARG A 275 3.37 15.43 -13.56
C ARG A 275 2.66 16.79 -13.62
N CYS A 276 1.44 16.90 -13.07
CA CYS A 276 0.70 18.16 -12.94
C CYS A 276 1.36 19.16 -11.97
N ARG A 277 2.38 18.74 -11.22
CA ARG A 277 3.22 19.64 -10.41
C ARG A 277 4.22 20.43 -11.24
N THR A 278 4.35 20.15 -12.53
CA THR A 278 5.20 20.90 -13.45
C THR A 278 4.54 22.25 -13.71
N GLN A 279 5.21 23.34 -13.30
CA GLN A 279 4.80 24.70 -13.59
C GLN A 279 5.51 25.18 -14.86
N TYR A 280 4.74 25.75 -15.79
CA TYR A 280 5.25 26.43 -16.97
C TYR A 280 5.28 27.93 -16.73
N LYS A 281 6.32 28.57 -17.26
CA LYS A 281 6.46 30.02 -17.25
C LYS A 281 6.94 30.49 -18.61
N TRP A 282 6.23 31.43 -19.21
CA TRP A 282 6.57 32.02 -20.50
C TRP A 282 6.33 33.53 -20.49
N ARG A 283 6.85 34.23 -21.50
CA ARG A 283 6.78 35.68 -21.58
C ARG A 283 6.82 36.15 -23.02
N LEU A 284 6.25 37.32 -23.24
CA LEU A 284 6.46 38.13 -24.44
C LEU A 284 6.73 39.56 -23.98
N SER A 285 7.83 40.15 -24.45
CA SER A 285 8.25 41.51 -24.07
C SER A 285 7.96 42.53 -25.17
N MET A 286 7.89 43.81 -24.79
CA MET A 286 7.74 44.90 -25.76
C MET A 286 8.88 44.95 -26.80
N PRO A 287 10.15 44.74 -26.41
CA PRO A 287 11.23 44.59 -27.40
C PRO A 287 11.01 43.46 -28.41
N GLN A 288 10.43 42.31 -28.00
CA GLN A 288 10.13 41.21 -28.91
C GLN A 288 9.02 41.56 -29.90
N ILE A 289 7.95 42.24 -29.44
CA ILE A 289 6.88 42.75 -30.31
C ILE A 289 7.42 43.73 -31.37
N LYS A 290 8.27 44.66 -30.94
CA LYS A 290 8.88 45.65 -31.85
C LYS A 290 9.74 44.96 -32.91
N MET A 291 10.58 44.01 -32.49
CA MET A 291 11.45 43.30 -33.43
C MET A 291 10.65 42.43 -34.40
N ALA A 292 9.61 41.73 -33.93
CA ALA A 292 8.74 40.96 -34.81
C ALA A 292 8.11 41.81 -35.92
N PHE A 293 7.74 43.07 -35.61
CA PHE A 293 7.24 44.03 -36.59
C PHE A 293 8.30 44.41 -37.63
N LEU A 294 9.47 44.86 -37.17
CA LEU A 294 10.56 45.31 -38.05
C LEU A 294 11.12 44.17 -38.91
N ASP A 295 11.30 42.99 -38.32
CA ASP A 295 11.86 41.81 -39.00
C ASP A 295 10.94 41.25 -40.09
N SER A 296 9.64 41.60 -40.06
CA SER A 296 8.66 41.14 -41.05
C SER A 296 8.66 41.97 -42.32
N GLN A 297 9.29 43.15 -42.32
CA GLN A 297 9.42 44.00 -43.50
C GLN A 297 10.46 43.45 -44.49
N PRO A 298 10.38 43.82 -45.79
CA PRO A 298 11.34 43.41 -46.80
C PRO A 298 12.75 43.94 -46.50
N PRO A 299 13.81 43.20 -46.90
CA PRO A 299 15.20 43.62 -46.62
C PRO A 299 15.57 44.98 -47.19
N ASP A 300 14.94 45.38 -48.29
CA ASP A 300 15.24 46.62 -49.03
C ASP A 300 14.68 47.88 -48.34
N SER A 301 13.63 47.75 -47.51
CA SER A 301 13.06 48.87 -46.75
C SER A 301 13.85 49.21 -45.47
N LEU A 302 14.72 48.30 -45.02
CA LEU A 302 15.56 48.49 -43.83
C LEU A 302 16.79 49.39 -44.07
N GLN A 303 17.20 49.61 -45.32
CA GLN A 303 18.33 50.48 -45.68
C GLN A 303 17.95 51.96 -45.87
N ALA A 304 16.66 52.29 -45.91
CA ALA A 304 16.17 53.63 -46.23
C ALA A 304 15.53 54.37 -45.04
N ALA A 305 15.93 54.07 -43.81
CA ALA A 305 15.44 54.75 -42.61
C ALA A 305 16.09 56.15 -42.45
N GLN A 306 15.70 57.09 -43.30
CA GLN A 306 15.98 58.52 -43.14
C GLN A 306 14.66 59.31 -43.14
N SER A 307 14.18 59.66 -41.93
CA SER A 307 13.25 60.76 -41.60
C SER A 307 11.73 60.63 -41.82
N ASN A 308 10.98 61.20 -40.86
CA ASN A 308 9.52 61.43 -40.78
C ASN A 308 8.56 60.22 -40.67
N ALA A 309 7.47 60.44 -39.94
CA ALA A 309 6.51 59.43 -39.46
C ALA A 309 5.71 58.69 -40.55
N ASN A 310 5.89 59.04 -41.83
CA ASN A 310 5.14 58.48 -42.97
C ASN A 310 5.99 57.69 -43.97
N ASP A 311 7.24 57.35 -43.65
CA ASP A 311 8.07 56.52 -44.53
C ASP A 311 7.75 55.01 -44.38
N GLU A 312 7.90 54.28 -45.50
CA GLU A 312 7.55 52.85 -45.68
C GLU A 312 8.18 51.89 -44.64
N SER A 313 9.17 52.34 -43.86
CA SER A 313 9.86 51.56 -42.83
C SER A 313 9.16 51.51 -41.45
N ASN A 314 8.05 52.21 -41.24
CA ASN A 314 7.29 52.22 -39.97
C ASN A 314 5.88 51.62 -40.05
N VAL A 315 5.56 51.01 -41.20
CA VAL A 315 4.27 50.39 -41.48
C VAL A 315 4.47 48.95 -41.93
N VAL A 316 3.45 48.11 -41.74
CA VAL A 316 3.39 46.77 -42.34
C VAL A 316 2.08 46.59 -43.07
N ASP A 317 2.12 46.01 -44.27
CA ASP A 317 0.93 45.57 -44.99
C ASP A 317 0.30 44.30 -44.36
N PHE A 318 -0.79 43.81 -44.93
CA PHE A 318 -1.48 42.65 -44.37
C PHE A 318 -0.67 41.34 -44.45
N ASP A 319 0.09 41.12 -45.52
CA ASP A 319 0.85 39.89 -45.67
C ASP A 319 2.11 39.93 -44.78
N GLU A 320 2.72 41.10 -44.61
CA GLU A 320 3.78 41.35 -43.61
C GLU A 320 3.24 41.18 -42.18
N PHE A 321 2.02 41.66 -41.89
CA PHE A 321 1.37 41.47 -40.59
C PHE A 321 1.17 39.98 -40.22
N LEU A 322 0.90 39.10 -41.20
CA LEU A 322 0.82 37.66 -40.95
C LEU A 322 2.17 37.11 -40.43
N GLU A 323 3.29 37.61 -40.94
CA GLU A 323 4.62 37.26 -40.43
C GLU A 323 4.86 37.84 -39.03
N VAL A 324 4.41 39.08 -38.75
CA VAL A 324 4.48 39.70 -37.41
C VAL A 324 3.77 38.81 -36.40
N VAL A 325 2.54 38.40 -36.69
CA VAL A 325 1.72 37.50 -35.86
C VAL A 325 2.42 36.16 -35.65
N ALA A 326 3.03 35.58 -36.69
CA ALA A 326 3.75 34.32 -36.58
C ALA A 326 4.98 34.44 -35.66
N ARG A 327 5.78 35.50 -35.83
CA ARG A 327 6.96 35.78 -34.99
C ARG A 327 6.57 36.00 -33.54
N CYS A 328 5.56 36.84 -33.30
CA CYS A 328 5.05 37.08 -31.95
C CYS A 328 4.56 35.80 -31.26
N GLY A 329 3.87 34.91 -32.00
CA GLY A 329 3.43 33.63 -31.44
C GLY A 329 4.57 32.70 -31.07
N VAL A 330 5.54 32.50 -31.97
CA VAL A 330 6.73 31.68 -31.70
C VAL A 330 7.51 32.23 -30.51
N ASP A 331 7.66 33.55 -30.42
CA ASP A 331 8.39 34.19 -29.31
C ASP A 331 7.64 34.08 -27.97
N LYS A 332 6.32 34.28 -27.97
CA LYS A 332 5.49 34.21 -26.76
C LYS A 332 5.59 32.84 -26.09
N TYR A 333 5.54 31.77 -26.87
CA TYR A 333 5.49 30.40 -26.36
C TYR A 333 6.84 29.66 -26.42
N ARG A 334 7.92 30.30 -26.88
CA ARG A 334 9.26 29.70 -27.06
C ARG A 334 9.78 28.92 -25.85
N ALA A 335 9.44 29.37 -24.64
CA ALA A 335 9.88 28.75 -23.38
C ALA A 335 9.19 27.39 -23.09
N VAL A 336 8.04 27.12 -23.71
CA VAL A 336 7.27 25.88 -23.54
C VAL A 336 7.52 24.97 -24.74
N LYS A 337 8.41 23.98 -24.57
CA LYS A 337 8.89 23.12 -25.67
C LYS A 337 7.79 22.26 -26.29
N GLU A 338 6.75 21.96 -25.52
CA GLU A 338 5.59 21.19 -25.94
C GLU A 338 4.65 21.98 -26.88
N VAL A 339 4.76 23.31 -26.91
CA VAL A 339 4.01 24.14 -27.86
C VAL A 339 4.77 24.18 -29.19
N ALA A 340 4.29 23.40 -30.17
CA ALA A 340 4.85 23.41 -31.53
C ALA A 340 4.63 24.78 -32.23
N PRO A 341 5.46 25.17 -33.22
CA PRO A 341 5.36 26.46 -33.90
C PRO A 341 3.95 26.78 -34.41
N ALA A 342 3.29 25.85 -35.11
CA ALA A 342 1.92 26.06 -35.58
C ALA A 342 0.91 26.29 -34.44
N ARG A 343 1.05 25.60 -33.29
CA ARG A 343 0.18 25.83 -32.12
C ARG A 343 0.48 27.18 -31.48
N ALA A 344 1.75 27.60 -31.45
CA ALA A 344 2.19 28.91 -30.93
C ALA A 344 1.60 30.06 -31.75
N VAL A 345 1.71 29.98 -33.09
CA VAL A 345 1.11 30.95 -34.03
C VAL A 345 -0.41 30.98 -33.86
N LYS A 346 -1.08 29.81 -33.87
CA LYS A 346 -2.52 29.72 -33.64
C LYS A 346 -2.91 30.33 -32.29
N GLY A 347 -2.15 30.03 -31.25
CA GLY A 347 -2.40 30.51 -29.89
C GLY A 347 -2.31 32.03 -29.79
N PHE A 348 -1.32 32.64 -30.44
CA PHE A 348 -1.20 34.10 -30.47
C PHE A 348 -2.35 34.74 -31.26
N ILE A 349 -2.75 34.18 -32.40
CA ILE A 349 -3.94 34.63 -33.15
C ILE A 349 -5.19 34.54 -32.28
N GLN A 350 -5.38 33.43 -31.57
CA GLN A 350 -6.51 33.24 -30.67
C GLN A 350 -6.49 34.22 -29.49
N ASN A 351 -5.31 34.57 -28.95
CA ASN A 351 -5.21 35.63 -27.95
C ASN A 351 -5.58 36.99 -28.52
N LEU A 352 -5.05 37.33 -29.71
CA LEU A 352 -5.33 38.58 -30.40
C LEU A 352 -6.82 38.79 -30.66
N LEU A 353 -7.50 37.72 -31.10
CA LEU A 353 -8.93 37.73 -31.42
C LEU A 353 -9.84 37.48 -30.20
N GLY A 354 -9.28 37.27 -29.01
CA GLY A 354 -10.05 36.97 -27.80
C GLY A 354 -10.72 35.58 -27.78
N GLU A 355 -10.32 34.66 -28.66
CA GLU A 355 -10.90 33.31 -28.74
C GLU A 355 -10.39 32.36 -27.66
N MET A 356 -9.20 32.62 -27.11
CA MET A 356 -8.58 31.77 -26.09
C MET A 356 -7.53 32.55 -25.30
N THR A 357 -7.38 32.25 -24.01
CA THR A 357 -6.37 32.87 -23.14
C THR A 357 -4.98 32.27 -23.37
N ALA A 358 -3.93 32.95 -22.91
CA ALA A 358 -2.56 32.43 -23.02
C ALA A 358 -2.36 31.12 -22.21
N ASP A 359 -3.03 31.01 -21.07
CA ASP A 359 -2.94 29.83 -20.20
C ASP A 359 -3.57 28.60 -20.88
N GLU A 360 -4.75 28.76 -21.48
CA GLU A 360 -5.43 27.69 -22.22
C GLU A 360 -4.58 27.15 -23.37
N VAL A 361 -3.77 28.00 -24.05
CA VAL A 361 -2.87 27.55 -25.14
C VAL A 361 -1.84 26.57 -24.60
N VAL A 362 -1.23 26.90 -23.47
CA VAL A 362 -0.20 26.06 -22.83
C VAL A 362 -0.82 24.83 -22.19
N VAL A 363 -1.98 24.96 -21.54
CA VAL A 363 -2.71 23.83 -20.96
C VAL A 363 -3.06 22.82 -22.05
N GLU A 364 -3.65 23.24 -23.17
CA GLU A 364 -4.01 22.34 -24.27
C GLU A 364 -2.77 21.64 -24.87
N ALA A 365 -1.66 22.35 -25.05
CA ALA A 365 -0.43 21.78 -25.60
C ALA A 365 0.29 20.82 -24.63
N THR A 366 0.07 20.98 -23.33
CA THR A 366 0.76 20.20 -22.29
C THR A 366 -0.16 19.18 -21.59
N TYR A 367 -1.43 19.14 -21.98
CA TYR A 367 -2.45 18.30 -21.37
C TYR A 367 -2.09 16.82 -21.51
N ILE A 368 -2.24 16.07 -20.41
CA ILE A 368 -1.99 14.63 -20.41
C ILE A 368 -3.32 13.91 -20.58
N HIS A 369 -3.49 13.29 -21.74
CA HIS A 369 -4.67 12.49 -22.02
C HIS A 369 -4.54 11.04 -21.53
N ALA A 370 -5.65 10.48 -21.05
CA ALA A 370 -5.75 9.07 -20.69
C ALA A 370 -7.00 8.43 -21.30
N GLU A 371 -6.81 7.29 -21.95
CA GLU A 371 -7.93 6.51 -22.48
C GLU A 371 -8.66 5.79 -21.33
N ARG A 372 -9.97 6.01 -21.23
CA ARG A 372 -10.82 5.33 -20.25
C ARG A 372 -11.22 3.94 -20.70
N TYR A 373 -11.41 3.05 -19.74
CA TYR A 373 -11.88 1.70 -20.03
C TYR A 373 -13.38 1.71 -20.40
N ASN A 374 -13.70 1.23 -21.60
CA ASN A 374 -15.09 1.09 -22.05
C ASN A 374 -15.71 -0.23 -21.57
N TRP A 375 -16.21 -0.23 -20.33
CA TRP A 375 -16.84 -1.39 -19.69
C TRP A 375 -18.08 -1.92 -20.42
N LYS A 376 -18.74 -1.12 -21.27
CA LYS A 376 -19.90 -1.56 -22.07
C LYS A 376 -19.53 -2.62 -23.11
N LEU A 377 -18.25 -2.75 -23.44
CA LEU A 377 -17.72 -3.77 -24.36
C LEU A 377 -17.24 -5.04 -23.63
N SER A 378 -17.37 -5.10 -22.30
CA SER A 378 -16.95 -6.26 -21.50
C SER A 378 -17.78 -7.51 -21.80
N LYS A 379 -17.16 -8.67 -21.63
CA LYS A 379 -17.78 -9.98 -21.85
C LYS A 379 -18.01 -10.70 -20.52
N PRO A 380 -19.01 -11.59 -20.42
CA PRO A 380 -19.17 -12.47 -19.26
C PRO A 380 -17.92 -13.33 -19.04
N LEU A 381 -17.59 -13.59 -17.78
CA LEU A 381 -16.53 -14.54 -17.42
C LEU A 381 -16.93 -15.98 -17.82
N PRO A 382 -15.95 -16.90 -18.00
CA PRO A 382 -16.25 -18.31 -18.20
C PRO A 382 -17.13 -18.87 -17.08
N GLY A 383 -18.30 -19.40 -17.42
CA GLY A 383 -19.27 -19.93 -16.45
C GLY A 383 -20.20 -18.89 -15.82
N GLN A 384 -20.00 -17.59 -16.06
CA GLN A 384 -20.92 -16.54 -15.60
C GLN A 384 -22.15 -16.46 -16.50
N SER A 385 -23.34 -16.45 -15.91
CA SER A 385 -24.60 -16.29 -16.65
C SER A 385 -24.73 -14.87 -17.22
N LEU A 386 -25.48 -14.71 -18.31
CA LEU A 386 -25.75 -13.39 -18.90
C LEU A 386 -26.51 -12.46 -17.95
N ALA A 387 -27.38 -13.02 -17.11
CA ALA A 387 -28.10 -12.25 -16.09
C ALA A 387 -27.16 -11.73 -15.00
N ALA A 388 -26.24 -12.57 -14.51
CA ALA A 388 -25.24 -12.17 -13.54
C ALA A 388 -24.28 -11.11 -14.12
N HIS A 389 -23.88 -11.24 -15.38
CA HIS A 389 -23.06 -10.22 -16.07
C HIS A 389 -23.79 -8.89 -16.17
N ARG A 390 -25.09 -8.88 -16.52
CA ARG A 390 -25.89 -7.64 -16.54
C ARG A 390 -25.97 -6.97 -15.17
N LYS A 391 -26.25 -7.73 -14.12
CA LYS A 391 -26.26 -7.21 -12.73
C LYS A 391 -24.91 -6.57 -12.35
N TRP A 392 -23.80 -7.17 -12.77
CA TRP A 392 -22.48 -6.59 -12.57
C TRP A 392 -22.32 -5.25 -13.31
N LEU A 393 -22.73 -5.14 -14.58
CA LEU A 393 -22.64 -3.88 -15.32
C LEU A 393 -23.51 -2.78 -14.72
N ASP A 394 -24.72 -3.13 -14.29
CA ASP A 394 -25.63 -2.19 -13.61
C ASP A 394 -25.03 -1.72 -12.28
N CYS A 395 -24.37 -2.61 -11.54
CA CYS A 395 -23.64 -2.23 -10.34
C CYS A 395 -22.48 -1.28 -10.66
N TRP A 396 -21.60 -1.66 -11.60
CA TRP A 396 -20.42 -0.88 -11.98
C TRP A 396 -20.76 0.55 -12.45
N GLN A 397 -21.82 0.70 -13.24
CA GLN A 397 -22.26 2.01 -13.74
C GLN A 397 -22.52 3.02 -12.61
N ASN A 398 -22.90 2.55 -11.42
CA ASN A 398 -23.25 3.39 -10.28
C ASN A 398 -22.10 3.52 -9.25
N ILE A 399 -20.94 2.90 -9.47
CA ILE A 399 -19.79 3.02 -8.56
C ILE A 399 -19.03 4.33 -8.79
N GLU A 400 -18.95 5.16 -7.76
CA GLU A 400 -18.21 6.44 -7.78
C GLU A 400 -16.81 6.30 -7.17
N ILE A 401 -15.80 6.07 -8.01
CA ILE A 401 -14.38 5.92 -7.62
C ILE A 401 -13.38 6.68 -8.51
N ALA A 402 -13.87 7.53 -9.41
CA ALA A 402 -13.03 8.30 -10.34
C ALA A 402 -12.11 9.33 -9.64
N ASP A 403 -12.44 9.70 -8.40
CA ASP A 403 -11.64 10.59 -7.55
C ASP A 403 -10.44 9.90 -6.88
N LEU A 404 -10.28 8.59 -7.05
CA LEU A 404 -9.13 7.87 -6.52
C LEU A 404 -7.86 8.10 -7.35
N HIS A 405 -6.72 8.08 -6.66
CA HIS A 405 -5.42 8.36 -7.24
C HIS A 405 -5.12 7.46 -8.46
N TYR A 406 -4.67 8.06 -9.56
CA TYR A 406 -4.35 7.43 -10.85
C TYR A 406 -5.52 6.88 -11.65
N PHE A 407 -6.75 7.22 -11.30
CA PHE A 407 -7.86 7.02 -12.24
C PHE A 407 -7.59 7.80 -13.55
N PRO A 408 -7.86 7.28 -14.75
CA PRO A 408 -8.49 5.99 -15.08
C PRO A 408 -7.51 4.82 -15.34
N LEU A 409 -6.22 4.96 -15.05
CA LEU A 409 -5.18 4.00 -15.47
C LEU A 409 -5.40 2.57 -14.94
N TRP A 410 -6.02 2.41 -13.77
CA TRP A 410 -6.32 1.11 -13.16
C TRP A 410 -7.77 0.66 -13.38
N GLU A 411 -8.61 1.44 -14.06
CA GLU A 411 -10.07 1.25 -14.15
C GLU A 411 -10.43 -0.17 -14.61
N LYS A 412 -9.80 -0.65 -15.70
CA LYS A 412 -10.00 -2.03 -16.19
C LYS A 412 -9.60 -3.07 -15.16
N GLY A 413 -8.47 -2.89 -14.48
CA GLY A 413 -7.98 -3.87 -13.51
C GLY A 413 -8.89 -3.99 -12.28
N VAL A 414 -9.46 -2.88 -11.82
CA VAL A 414 -10.45 -2.90 -10.73
C VAL A 414 -11.78 -3.48 -11.21
N PHE A 415 -12.21 -3.18 -12.44
CA PHE A 415 -13.39 -3.81 -13.05
C PHE A 415 -13.26 -5.32 -13.08
N ASP A 416 -12.16 -5.84 -13.64
CA ASP A 416 -11.93 -7.28 -13.77
C ASP A 416 -11.87 -7.96 -12.39
N CYS A 417 -11.10 -7.38 -11.44
CA CYS A 417 -10.98 -7.89 -10.07
C CYS A 417 -12.32 -7.99 -9.34
N LEU A 418 -13.17 -6.96 -9.45
CA LEU A 418 -14.48 -6.97 -8.82
C LEU A 418 -15.48 -7.89 -9.53
N GLN A 419 -15.42 -8.03 -10.87
CA GLN A 419 -16.29 -8.94 -11.61
C GLN A 419 -16.09 -10.39 -11.17
N GLU A 420 -14.84 -10.80 -10.94
CA GLU A 420 -14.50 -12.16 -10.51
C GLU A 420 -15.11 -12.53 -9.15
N CYS A 421 -15.19 -11.59 -8.22
CA CYS A 421 -15.74 -11.81 -6.88
C CYS A 421 -17.14 -11.20 -6.66
N PHE A 422 -17.80 -10.70 -7.71
CA PHE A 422 -19.03 -9.90 -7.56
C PHE A 422 -20.15 -10.66 -6.85
N GLN A 423 -20.33 -11.94 -7.17
CA GLN A 423 -21.35 -12.77 -6.52
C GLN A 423 -21.05 -12.99 -5.03
N ASP A 424 -19.79 -13.23 -4.69
CA ASP A 424 -19.37 -13.36 -3.29
C ASP A 424 -19.58 -12.07 -2.52
N LEU A 425 -19.22 -10.92 -3.10
CA LEU A 425 -19.44 -9.60 -2.50
C LEU A 425 -20.92 -9.30 -2.29
N THR A 426 -21.77 -9.71 -3.23
CA THR A 426 -23.22 -9.60 -3.11
C THR A 426 -23.74 -10.44 -1.94
N ASN A 427 -23.26 -11.68 -1.79
CA ASN A 427 -23.66 -12.57 -0.70
C ASN A 427 -23.13 -12.08 0.66
N ILE A 428 -21.96 -11.44 0.70
CA ILE A 428 -21.43 -10.78 1.90
C ILE A 428 -22.31 -9.59 2.27
N PHE A 429 -22.58 -8.70 1.31
CA PHE A 429 -23.44 -7.54 1.52
C PHE A 429 -24.81 -7.97 2.07
N ALA A 430 -25.45 -8.95 1.43
CA ALA A 430 -26.73 -9.50 1.85
C ALA A 430 -26.69 -10.15 3.24
N HIS A 431 -25.58 -10.77 3.64
CA HIS A 431 -25.46 -11.32 4.99
C HIS A 431 -25.45 -10.22 6.06
N TYR A 432 -24.66 -9.16 5.84
CA TYR A 432 -24.45 -8.14 6.85
C TYR A 432 -25.56 -7.10 6.92
N SER A 433 -26.35 -6.88 5.86
CA SER A 433 -27.46 -5.90 5.78
C SER A 433 -28.80 -6.34 6.42
N LYS A 434 -28.82 -7.42 7.22
CA LYS A 434 -30.07 -8.04 7.74
C LYS A 434 -30.57 -7.48 9.08
N SER A 435 -30.05 -6.36 9.56
CA SER A 435 -30.42 -5.75 10.85
C SER A 435 -31.22 -4.46 10.65
N ILE A 436 -32.52 -4.67 10.38
CA ILE A 436 -33.72 -3.87 10.71
C ILE A 436 -34.65 -3.87 9.47
N GLY A 437 -35.50 -4.90 9.37
CA GLY A 437 -36.59 -4.92 8.39
C GLY A 437 -36.59 -6.09 7.42
N GLY A 438 -36.63 -7.33 7.93
CA GLY A 438 -37.31 -8.47 7.28
C GLY A 438 -37.00 -8.78 5.81
N SER A 439 -35.81 -8.44 5.31
CA SER A 439 -35.42 -8.73 3.94
C SER A 439 -34.60 -10.02 3.89
N VAL A 440 -35.02 -10.97 3.04
CA VAL A 440 -34.62 -12.39 3.13
C VAL A 440 -34.12 -12.99 1.82
N THR A 441 -33.85 -12.14 0.82
CA THR A 441 -33.11 -12.52 -0.38
C THR A 441 -31.98 -11.53 -0.65
N ALA A 442 -30.92 -11.97 -1.34
CA ALA A 442 -29.84 -11.08 -1.80
C ALA A 442 -30.32 -9.99 -2.79
N GLU A 443 -31.55 -10.13 -3.30
CA GLU A 443 -32.21 -9.18 -4.20
C GLU A 443 -33.00 -8.11 -3.43
N ASP A 444 -33.38 -8.41 -2.18
CA ASP A 444 -34.12 -7.51 -1.29
C ASP A 444 -33.22 -6.83 -0.24
N ALA A 445 -31.96 -7.25 -0.09
CA ALA A 445 -30.99 -6.56 0.77
C ALA A 445 -30.72 -5.17 0.18
N VAL A 446 -31.44 -4.15 0.65
CA VAL A 446 -31.38 -2.82 0.02
C VAL A 446 -30.18 -2.06 0.55
N GLU A 447 -29.97 -2.06 1.88
CA GLU A 447 -29.16 -1.06 2.56
C GLU A 447 -28.38 -1.67 3.75
N MET A 448 -27.12 -1.26 3.92
CA MET A 448 -26.23 -1.67 5.02
C MET A 448 -25.95 -0.47 5.93
N THR A 449 -26.31 -0.59 7.20
CA THR A 449 -26.07 0.42 8.24
C THR A 449 -24.59 0.46 8.66
N MET A 450 -24.20 1.57 9.30
CA MET A 450 -22.86 1.72 9.90
C MET A 450 -22.52 0.62 10.91
N SER A 451 -23.51 0.19 11.70
CA SER A 451 -23.32 -0.84 12.74
C SER A 451 -23.02 -2.20 12.12
N GLU A 452 -23.71 -2.55 11.04
CA GLU A 452 -23.47 -3.78 10.29
C GLU A 452 -22.13 -3.77 9.57
N PHE A 453 -21.76 -2.63 8.97
CA PHE A 453 -20.42 -2.46 8.41
C PHE A 453 -19.33 -2.61 9.48
N LYS A 454 -19.57 -2.12 10.70
CA LYS A 454 -18.65 -2.32 11.83
C LYS A 454 -18.48 -3.80 12.19
N ASP A 455 -19.55 -4.57 12.13
CA ASP A 455 -19.49 -6.00 12.42
C ASP A 455 -18.76 -6.78 11.33
N LEU A 456 -18.95 -6.42 10.04
CA LEU A 456 -18.10 -6.92 8.96
C LEU A 456 -16.63 -6.61 9.25
N VAL A 457 -16.28 -5.35 9.51
CA VAL A 457 -14.89 -4.91 9.76
C VAL A 457 -14.22 -5.73 10.88
N LYS A 458 -14.95 -6.03 11.96
CA LYS A 458 -14.45 -6.88 13.05
C LYS A 458 -14.29 -8.33 12.63
N ASP A 459 -15.29 -8.91 11.96
CA ASP A 459 -15.29 -10.31 11.56
C ASP A 459 -14.13 -10.62 10.58
N VAL A 460 -13.86 -9.71 9.64
CA VAL A 460 -12.76 -9.88 8.68
C VAL A 460 -11.41 -9.37 9.18
N GLY A 461 -11.38 -8.58 10.25
CA GLY A 461 -10.15 -8.00 10.80
C GLY A 461 -9.55 -6.92 9.90
N LEU A 462 -10.39 -6.02 9.36
CA LEU A 462 -9.93 -4.95 8.47
C LEU A 462 -9.14 -3.85 9.20
N GLU A 463 -9.37 -3.67 10.49
CA GLU A 463 -8.63 -2.67 11.28
C GLU A 463 -7.14 -3.04 11.38
N THR A 464 -6.29 -2.04 11.16
CA THR A 464 -4.86 -2.13 11.40
C THR A 464 -4.45 -1.03 12.38
N LYS A 465 -3.20 -1.09 12.85
CA LYS A 465 -2.66 -0.04 13.72
C LYS A 465 -2.79 1.36 13.09
N ASP A 466 -2.69 1.44 11.76
CA ASP A 466 -2.65 2.69 11.01
C ASP A 466 -3.97 2.97 10.26
N LEU A 467 -4.91 2.02 10.22
CA LEU A 467 -6.26 2.17 9.66
C LEU A 467 -7.29 1.67 10.68
N ARG A 468 -7.84 2.59 11.45
CA ARG A 468 -8.86 2.34 12.47
C ARG A 468 -10.27 2.55 11.93
N PHE A 469 -11.28 2.02 12.62
CA PHE A 469 -12.68 2.14 12.21
C PHE A 469 -13.19 3.58 12.06
N ASP A 470 -12.66 4.55 12.83
CA ASP A 470 -13.03 5.97 12.70
C ASP A 470 -12.67 6.55 11.32
N VAL A 471 -11.58 6.07 10.72
CA VAL A 471 -11.18 6.45 9.36
C VAL A 471 -12.12 5.82 8.33
N MET A 472 -12.47 4.54 8.50
CA MET A 472 -13.43 3.85 7.61
C MET A 472 -14.85 4.42 7.72
N GLN A 473 -15.26 4.89 8.90
CA GLN A 473 -16.54 5.57 9.11
C GLN A 473 -16.66 6.84 8.24
N ASN A 474 -15.58 7.60 8.08
CA ASN A 474 -15.58 8.77 7.19
C ASN A 474 -15.69 8.37 5.72
N MET A 475 -15.08 7.26 5.32
CA MET A 475 -15.22 6.73 3.95
C MET A 475 -16.62 6.22 3.69
N PHE A 476 -17.24 5.55 4.66
CA PHE A 476 -18.62 5.10 4.59
C PHE A 476 -19.56 6.30 4.38
N LYS A 477 -19.42 7.35 5.19
CA LYS A 477 -20.21 8.59 5.05
C LYS A 477 -20.01 9.24 3.69
N LYS A 478 -18.77 9.26 3.17
CA LYS A 478 -18.47 9.78 1.85
C LYS A 478 -19.11 8.92 0.74
N ALA A 479 -19.11 7.60 0.88
CA ALA A 479 -19.73 6.70 -0.10
C ALA A 479 -21.25 6.90 -0.18
N ASN A 480 -21.92 7.06 0.97
CA ASN A 480 -23.35 7.38 1.04
C ASN A 480 -23.68 8.79 0.48
N ALA A 481 -22.86 9.81 0.78
CA ALA A 481 -23.12 11.19 0.37
C ALA A 481 -22.91 11.47 -1.13
N LEU A 482 -22.26 10.59 -1.88
CA LEU A 482 -22.02 10.75 -3.33
C LEU A 482 -23.26 10.41 -4.19
N ASN A 483 -24.35 9.95 -3.57
CA ASN A 483 -25.61 9.69 -4.25
C ASN A 483 -26.47 10.95 -4.41
N ASN A 484 -27.27 11.04 -5.47
CA ASN A 484 -28.21 12.14 -5.61
C ASN A 484 -29.33 11.98 -4.56
N ASN A 485 -29.63 13.04 -3.82
CA ASN A 485 -30.72 13.04 -2.83
C ASN A 485 -32.07 12.63 -3.45
N ALA A 486 -32.26 12.77 -4.77
CA ALA A 486 -33.51 12.47 -5.45
C ALA A 486 -33.84 10.97 -5.52
N ALA A 487 -32.86 10.08 -5.67
CA ALA A 487 -33.06 8.62 -5.67
C ALA A 487 -33.46 8.13 -4.28
N HIS A 488 -32.86 8.71 -3.22
CA HIS A 488 -33.26 8.47 -1.84
C HIS A 488 -34.68 8.99 -1.55
N PHE A 489 -35.02 10.22 -1.98
CA PHE A 489 -36.37 10.76 -1.83
C PHE A 489 -37.43 9.99 -2.61
N GLN A 490 -37.09 9.47 -3.80
CA GLN A 490 -37.98 8.64 -4.61
C GLN A 490 -38.25 7.29 -3.93
N ARG A 491 -37.23 6.62 -3.38
CA ARG A 491 -37.39 5.39 -2.59
C ARG A 491 -38.22 5.62 -1.31
N LYS A 492 -38.04 6.76 -0.64
CA LYS A 492 -38.84 7.14 0.55
C LYS A 492 -40.30 7.45 0.20
N GLN A 493 -40.57 8.00 -1.00
CA GLN A 493 -41.93 8.19 -1.52
C GLN A 493 -42.60 6.87 -1.95
N GLU A 494 -41.85 5.95 -2.53
CA GLU A 494 -42.31 4.60 -2.89
C GLU A 494 -42.62 3.76 -1.63
N ALA A 495 -41.85 3.92 -0.55
CA ALA A 495 -42.16 3.35 0.76
C ALA A 495 -43.41 3.97 1.43
N GLY A 496 -43.58 5.30 1.34
CA GLY A 496 -44.71 6.01 1.96
C GLY A 496 -46.06 5.86 1.22
N THR A 497 -46.06 5.44 -0.05
CA THR A 497 -47.31 5.22 -0.82
C THR A 497 -47.95 3.86 -0.57
N ALA A 498 -47.24 2.93 0.07
CA ALA A 498 -47.79 1.66 0.54
C ALA A 498 -48.68 1.83 1.79
N GLU A 499 -48.37 2.80 2.68
CA GLU A 499 -49.16 3.10 3.89
C GLU A 499 -50.50 3.82 3.59
N ALA A 500 -50.65 4.46 2.43
CA ALA A 500 -51.78 5.34 2.15
C ALA A 500 -53.05 4.64 1.60
N LYS A 501 -53.07 3.31 1.47
CA LYS A 501 -54.20 2.57 0.85
C LYS A 501 -55.05 1.72 1.81
N SER A 502 -54.82 1.72 3.12
CA SER A 502 -55.53 0.84 4.05
C SER A 502 -56.32 1.54 5.17
N VAL A 503 -56.65 2.83 5.06
CA VAL A 503 -57.46 3.49 6.10
C VAL A 503 -58.61 4.30 5.49
N GLU A 504 -59.74 3.62 5.29
CA GLU A 504 -61.05 4.25 5.48
C GLU A 504 -61.86 3.42 6.49
N ALA A 505 -62.60 4.15 7.33
CA ALA A 505 -63.59 3.70 8.32
C ALA A 505 -63.10 3.36 9.75
N GLY A 506 -62.94 4.43 10.55
CA GLY A 506 -63.70 4.61 11.79
C GLY A 506 -63.36 3.76 13.03
N SER A 507 -62.76 4.38 14.04
CA SER A 507 -63.47 4.98 15.19
C SER A 507 -62.51 5.28 16.34
N ALA A 508 -62.75 6.41 17.00
CA ALA A 508 -61.90 7.00 18.02
C ALA A 508 -62.08 6.34 19.39
N ALA A 509 -60.98 5.97 20.07
CA ALA A 509 -60.94 5.84 21.53
C ALA A 509 -59.49 5.83 22.10
N VAL A 510 -59.23 6.85 22.93
CA VAL A 510 -58.40 6.90 24.15
C VAL A 510 -56.88 6.68 24.01
N ILE A 511 -56.18 7.82 23.93
CA ILE A 511 -54.75 7.98 24.21
C ILE A 511 -54.52 7.90 25.73
N ALA A 512 -53.83 6.87 26.21
CA ALA A 512 -53.16 6.86 27.49
C ALA A 512 -51.66 7.10 27.27
N SER A 513 -51.11 8.06 28.00
CA SER A 513 -49.77 8.63 27.87
C SER A 513 -48.64 7.64 28.19
N ALA A 514 -47.82 7.31 27.19
CA ALA A 514 -46.46 6.80 27.38
C ALA A 514 -45.46 7.97 27.52
N PRO A 515 -44.37 7.84 28.30
CA PRO A 515 -43.49 8.94 28.64
C PRO A 515 -42.69 9.41 27.42
N LYS A 516 -42.71 10.73 27.16
CA LYS A 516 -41.92 11.39 26.10
C LYS A 516 -40.43 11.12 26.29
N ARG A 517 -39.85 10.28 25.44
CA ARG A 517 -38.39 10.21 25.24
C ARG A 517 -37.90 11.53 24.63
N SER A 518 -36.72 11.98 25.05
CA SER A 518 -36.19 13.29 24.66
C SER A 518 -35.94 13.39 23.14
N ASN A 519 -36.25 14.55 22.55
CA ASN A 519 -36.05 14.87 21.12
C ASN A 519 -34.63 14.61 20.60
N LYS A 520 -33.64 14.51 21.48
CA LYS A 520 -32.24 14.23 21.12
C LYS A 520 -32.03 12.77 20.70
N ALA A 521 -32.72 11.83 21.33
CA ALA A 521 -32.63 10.41 20.99
C ALA A 521 -33.41 10.06 19.70
N ALA A 522 -34.49 10.80 19.41
CA ALA A 522 -35.21 10.69 18.15
C ALA A 522 -34.35 11.23 16.99
N LYS A 523 -33.77 12.43 17.14
CA LYS A 523 -32.88 13.03 16.14
C LYS A 523 -31.62 12.20 15.87
N GLN A 524 -31.03 11.61 16.91
CA GLN A 524 -29.84 10.76 16.76
C GLN A 524 -30.15 9.45 16.04
N ARG A 525 -31.38 8.93 16.18
CA ARG A 525 -31.85 7.76 15.45
C ARG A 525 -32.17 8.09 13.99
N ASP A 526 -32.77 9.26 13.73
CA ASP A 526 -32.99 9.75 12.37
C ASP A 526 -31.66 10.03 11.63
N ASP A 527 -30.66 10.62 12.31
CA ASP A 527 -29.31 10.85 11.76
C ASP A 527 -28.50 9.54 11.54
N GLU A 528 -28.83 8.45 12.27
CA GLU A 528 -28.26 7.10 12.11
C GLU A 528 -28.96 6.30 10.99
N LEU A 529 -30.28 6.49 10.81
CA LEU A 529 -31.07 5.91 9.73
C LEU A 529 -30.80 6.56 8.36
N ASP A 530 -30.28 7.79 8.34
CA ASP A 530 -29.90 8.49 7.10
C ASP A 530 -28.53 8.03 6.52
N GLN A 531 -27.83 7.08 7.15
CA GLN A 531 -26.47 6.63 6.77
C GLN A 531 -26.43 5.13 6.50
N GLU A 532 -27.05 4.70 5.40
CA GLU A 532 -27.01 3.31 4.94
C GLU A 532 -26.40 3.21 3.54
N LEU A 533 -25.67 2.14 3.24
CA LEU A 533 -25.03 1.91 1.94
C LEU A 533 -25.81 0.89 1.13
N VAL A 534 -26.07 1.19 -0.14
CA VAL A 534 -26.52 0.17 -1.09
C VAL A 534 -25.33 -0.60 -1.69
N LEU A 535 -25.58 -1.72 -2.38
CA LEU A 535 -24.55 -2.65 -2.85
C LEU A 535 -23.38 -1.97 -3.62
N TYR A 536 -23.67 -1.08 -4.56
CA TYR A 536 -22.62 -0.41 -5.34
C TYR A 536 -21.81 0.58 -4.50
N GLU A 537 -22.42 1.22 -3.49
CA GLU A 537 -21.73 2.12 -2.55
C GLU A 537 -20.84 1.32 -1.60
N PHE A 538 -21.30 0.15 -1.15
CA PHE A 538 -20.49 -0.80 -0.39
C PHE A 538 -19.27 -1.27 -1.20
N ILE A 539 -19.45 -1.67 -2.46
CA ILE A 539 -18.32 -2.07 -3.31
C ILE A 539 -17.36 -0.90 -3.53
N GLY A 540 -17.86 0.31 -3.83
CA GLY A 540 -17.04 1.52 -3.93
C GLY A 540 -16.28 1.84 -2.64
N LEU A 541 -16.92 1.65 -1.48
CA LEU A 541 -16.30 1.78 -0.17
C LEU A 541 -15.14 0.78 0.00
N LEU A 542 -15.32 -0.49 -0.38
CA LEU A 542 -14.25 -1.49 -0.30
C LEU A 542 -13.03 -1.09 -1.16
N VAL A 543 -13.22 -0.53 -2.35
CA VAL A 543 -12.10 -0.02 -3.17
C VAL A 543 -11.32 1.09 -2.44
N ARG A 544 -12.03 2.00 -1.77
CA ARG A 544 -11.42 3.08 -0.98
C ARG A 544 -10.69 2.56 0.25
N VAL A 545 -11.31 1.62 0.98
CA VAL A 545 -10.72 0.97 2.15
C VAL A 545 -9.46 0.20 1.75
N ALA A 546 -9.47 -0.53 0.64
CA ALA A 546 -8.29 -1.23 0.12
C ALA A 546 -7.13 -0.27 -0.15
N PHE A 547 -7.40 0.83 -0.85
CA PHE A 547 -6.39 1.82 -1.16
C PHE A 547 -5.81 2.48 0.11
N GLN A 548 -6.67 2.90 1.06
CA GLN A 548 -6.19 3.50 2.30
C GLN A 548 -5.46 2.48 3.20
N ARG A 549 -5.91 1.22 3.24
CA ARG A 549 -5.28 0.17 4.04
C ARG A 549 -3.86 -0.12 3.58
N ALA A 550 -3.64 -0.19 2.28
CA ALA A 550 -2.30 -0.37 1.74
C ALA A 550 -1.45 0.91 1.82
N ASN A 551 -2.10 2.08 1.91
CA ASN A 551 -1.44 3.39 1.98
C ASN A 551 -1.92 4.27 3.16
N PRO A 552 -1.72 3.88 4.43
CA PRO A 552 -2.35 4.56 5.58
C PRO A 552 -1.93 6.02 5.77
N THR A 553 -0.79 6.39 5.19
CA THR A 553 -0.17 7.71 5.28
C THR A 553 -0.33 8.52 3.99
N PHE A 554 -1.15 8.04 3.05
CA PHE A 554 -1.50 8.78 1.85
C PHE A 554 -2.33 10.02 2.22
N GLY A 555 -2.03 11.16 1.60
CA GLY A 555 -2.61 12.46 1.95
C GLY A 555 -1.87 13.22 3.07
N ASN A 556 -0.94 12.59 3.79
CA ASN A 556 -0.15 13.27 4.81
C ASN A 556 1.00 14.08 4.18
N PHE A 557 1.15 15.34 4.61
CA PHE A 557 2.17 16.25 4.09
C PHE A 557 3.59 15.70 4.31
N GLY A 558 4.42 15.71 3.26
CA GLY A 558 5.84 15.34 3.31
C GLY A 558 6.15 13.83 3.26
N ASN A 559 5.15 12.95 3.13
CA ASN A 559 5.38 11.52 3.01
C ASN A 559 5.90 11.14 1.61
N LYS A 560 6.96 10.31 1.56
CA LYS A 560 7.63 9.86 0.33
C LYS A 560 7.58 8.34 0.12
N LYS A 561 6.78 7.62 0.91
CA LYS A 561 6.65 6.16 0.76
C LYS A 561 6.06 5.82 -0.61
N ALA A 562 6.54 4.73 -1.21
CA ALA A 562 5.99 4.20 -2.44
C ALA A 562 4.51 3.83 -2.21
N ILE A 563 3.66 4.22 -3.15
CA ILE A 563 2.22 3.95 -3.11
C ILE A 563 1.99 2.54 -3.65
N VAL A 564 1.19 1.75 -2.95
CA VAL A 564 0.63 0.50 -3.46
C VAL A 564 -0.62 0.84 -4.27
N HIS A 565 -0.57 0.58 -5.58
CA HIS A 565 -1.60 1.00 -6.52
C HIS A 565 -2.77 0.01 -6.62
N LEU A 566 -3.92 0.50 -7.07
CA LEU A 566 -5.01 -0.32 -7.59
C LEU A 566 -4.59 -0.96 -8.95
N PRO A 567 -5.09 -2.16 -9.29
CA PRO A 567 -5.99 -3.00 -8.50
C PRO A 567 -5.30 -3.82 -7.41
N GLY A 568 -3.97 -3.91 -7.38
CA GLY A 568 -3.24 -4.87 -6.52
C GLY A 568 -3.58 -4.78 -5.03
N CYS A 569 -3.75 -3.57 -4.47
CA CYS A 569 -4.17 -3.43 -3.07
C CYS A 569 -5.61 -3.90 -2.80
N LEU A 570 -6.51 -3.79 -3.78
CA LEU A 570 -7.88 -4.31 -3.70
C LEU A 570 -7.87 -5.83 -3.73
N GLU A 571 -7.18 -6.42 -4.70
CA GLU A 571 -7.04 -7.87 -4.83
C GLU A 571 -6.48 -8.49 -3.54
N THR A 572 -5.39 -7.93 -3.01
CA THR A 572 -4.79 -8.39 -1.74
C THR A 572 -5.79 -8.35 -0.59
N MET A 573 -6.54 -7.23 -0.43
CA MET A 573 -7.51 -7.12 0.66
C MET A 573 -8.69 -8.10 0.50
N LEU A 574 -9.17 -8.30 -0.74
CA LEU A 574 -10.26 -9.21 -1.03
C LEU A 574 -9.85 -10.67 -0.77
N VAL A 575 -8.72 -11.10 -1.32
CA VAL A 575 -8.25 -12.48 -1.26
C VAL A 575 -7.76 -12.87 0.14
N ASP A 576 -7.02 -11.99 0.82
CA ASP A 576 -6.36 -12.36 2.08
C ASP A 576 -7.24 -12.11 3.33
N GLU A 577 -8.15 -11.13 3.26
CA GLU A 577 -8.89 -10.66 4.44
C GLU A 577 -10.40 -10.84 4.31
N ILE A 578 -11.03 -10.33 3.24
CA ILE A 578 -12.50 -10.29 3.14
C ILE A 578 -13.07 -11.66 2.79
N LEU A 579 -12.75 -12.20 1.61
CA LEU A 579 -13.39 -13.42 1.10
C LEU A 579 -13.22 -14.65 2.02
N PRO A 580 -12.08 -14.87 2.71
CA PRO A 580 -11.91 -16.02 3.58
C PRO A 580 -12.61 -15.92 4.94
N ARG A 581 -12.94 -14.69 5.41
CA ARG A 581 -13.40 -14.46 6.78
C ARG A 581 -14.81 -13.88 6.87
N ALA A 582 -15.26 -13.18 5.83
CA ALA A 582 -16.59 -12.59 5.79
C ALA A 582 -17.65 -13.68 5.77
N ARG A 583 -18.71 -13.47 6.54
CA ARG A 583 -19.89 -14.33 6.46
C ARG A 583 -20.65 -14.04 5.17
N LYS A 584 -21.23 -15.08 4.58
CA LYS A 584 -21.95 -15.04 3.31
C LYS A 584 -23.35 -15.57 3.54
N ASP A 585 -24.34 -15.01 2.86
CA ASP A 585 -25.65 -15.63 2.77
C ASP A 585 -25.54 -16.85 1.85
N THR A 586 -25.64 -18.04 2.44
CA THR A 586 -25.54 -19.31 1.73
C THR A 586 -26.80 -20.14 1.90
N SER A 587 -27.94 -19.54 2.27
CA SER A 587 -29.12 -20.31 2.67
C SER A 587 -29.65 -21.25 1.58
N ALA A 588 -29.67 -20.82 0.32
CA ALA A 588 -30.00 -21.70 -0.81
C ALA A 588 -28.95 -22.80 -1.02
N VAL A 589 -27.66 -22.44 -0.98
CA VAL A 589 -26.55 -23.39 -1.12
C VAL A 589 -26.58 -24.43 -0.01
N PHE A 590 -26.91 -24.06 1.23
CA PHE A 590 -26.99 -24.99 2.37
C PHE A 590 -28.06 -26.07 2.14
N ARG A 591 -29.24 -25.67 1.65
CA ARG A 591 -30.32 -26.63 1.33
C ARG A 591 -29.94 -27.55 0.18
N GLU A 592 -29.29 -27.03 -0.86
CA GLU A 592 -28.86 -27.82 -2.02
C GLU A 592 -27.65 -28.74 -1.74
N THR A 593 -26.83 -28.41 -0.73
CA THR A 593 -25.60 -29.15 -0.43
C THR A 593 -25.71 -29.98 0.85
N VAL A 594 -25.78 -29.32 2.01
CA VAL A 594 -25.74 -29.98 3.33
C VAL A 594 -27.02 -30.75 3.61
N MET A 595 -28.20 -30.16 3.35
CA MET A 595 -29.47 -30.84 3.58
C MET A 595 -29.76 -31.95 2.56
N ALA A 596 -29.07 -31.96 1.42
CA ALA A 596 -29.13 -33.03 0.44
C ALA A 596 -28.10 -34.16 0.70
N GLU A 597 -27.18 -33.98 1.67
CA GLU A 597 -26.15 -34.96 1.96
C GLU A 597 -26.75 -36.21 2.64
N LEU A 598 -26.58 -37.39 2.03
CA LEU A 598 -27.15 -38.65 2.52
C LEU A 598 -26.74 -38.98 3.97
N SER A 599 -25.52 -38.60 4.36
CA SER A 599 -25.01 -38.81 5.72
C SER A 599 -25.72 -37.93 6.75
N VAL A 600 -26.01 -36.67 6.42
CA VAL A 600 -26.76 -35.71 7.25
C VAL A 600 -28.21 -36.13 7.36
N LEU A 601 -28.84 -36.48 6.23
CA LEU A 601 -30.21 -37.00 6.20
C LEU A 601 -30.36 -38.25 7.07
N LYS A 602 -29.40 -39.18 7.01
CA LYS A 602 -29.41 -40.36 7.88
C LYS A 602 -29.35 -39.99 9.36
N VAL A 603 -28.51 -39.04 9.76
CA VAL A 603 -28.42 -38.59 11.17
C VAL A 603 -29.75 -37.99 11.62
N LEU A 604 -30.36 -37.12 10.82
CA LEU A 604 -31.64 -36.50 11.12
C LEU A 604 -32.76 -37.55 11.22
N ASP A 605 -32.78 -38.56 10.35
CA ASP A 605 -33.75 -39.66 10.38
C ASP A 605 -33.57 -40.55 11.63
N ASP A 606 -32.33 -40.96 11.94
CA ASP A 606 -32.01 -41.79 13.11
C ASP A 606 -32.41 -41.09 14.44
N TYR A 607 -32.25 -39.77 14.51
CA TYR A 607 -32.60 -38.96 15.69
C TYR A 607 -34.01 -38.37 15.66
N ARG A 608 -34.74 -38.49 14.54
CA ARG A 608 -36.08 -37.91 14.34
C ARG A 608 -37.05 -38.24 15.48
N PRO A 609 -37.14 -39.48 16.00
CA PRO A 609 -38.07 -39.80 17.08
C PRO A 609 -37.74 -39.06 18.39
N LYS A 610 -36.44 -38.94 18.72
CA LYS A 610 -35.98 -38.24 19.92
C LYS A 610 -36.17 -36.74 19.80
N LEU A 611 -35.81 -36.17 18.65
CA LEU A 611 -36.01 -34.75 18.36
C LEU A 611 -37.48 -34.39 18.34
N LYS A 612 -38.37 -35.24 17.81
CA LYS A 612 -39.81 -34.99 17.81
C LYS A 612 -40.41 -35.04 19.21
N ALA A 613 -39.98 -35.99 20.04
CA ALA A 613 -40.38 -36.05 21.44
C ALA A 613 -39.94 -34.77 22.20
N TRP A 614 -38.66 -34.39 22.02
CA TRP A 614 -38.11 -33.17 22.61
C TRP A 614 -38.85 -31.91 22.13
N TYR A 615 -39.07 -31.78 20.81
CA TYR A 615 -39.76 -30.64 20.21
C TYR A 615 -41.16 -30.48 20.78
N ASN A 616 -41.95 -31.56 20.82
CA ASN A 616 -43.30 -31.53 21.38
C ASN A 616 -43.32 -31.17 22.86
N GLU A 617 -42.35 -31.66 23.65
CA GLU A 617 -42.25 -31.32 25.07
C GLU A 617 -42.01 -29.81 25.25
N ILE A 618 -41.06 -29.26 24.49
CA ILE A 618 -40.72 -27.84 24.54
C ILE A 618 -41.87 -26.99 24.04
N THR A 619 -42.47 -27.27 22.89
CA THR A 619 -43.59 -26.46 22.37
C THR A 619 -44.85 -26.57 23.23
N SER A 620 -44.96 -27.58 24.10
CA SER A 620 -46.04 -27.69 25.10
C SER A 620 -45.77 -26.97 26.44
N ASP A 621 -44.55 -26.45 26.66
CA ASP A 621 -44.19 -25.74 27.88
C ASP A 621 -44.56 -24.25 27.80
N ASP A 622 -45.79 -23.95 28.24
CA ASP A 622 -46.34 -22.59 28.31
C ASP A 622 -45.92 -21.82 29.56
N SER A 623 -45.11 -22.40 30.46
CA SER A 623 -44.84 -21.85 31.80
C SER A 623 -44.16 -20.46 31.80
N LYS A 624 -43.52 -20.10 30.68
CA LYS A 624 -42.75 -18.88 30.50
C LYS A 624 -43.02 -18.21 29.13
N GLN A 625 -44.21 -18.41 28.56
CA GLN A 625 -44.65 -17.79 27.30
C GLN A 625 -45.85 -16.87 27.52
N THR A 626 -45.99 -15.82 26.70
CA THR A 626 -47.19 -14.95 26.70
C THR A 626 -48.29 -15.47 25.78
N ASP A 627 -47.94 -16.25 24.77
CA ASP A 627 -48.83 -16.70 23.70
C ASP A 627 -48.61 -18.19 23.42
N ILE A 628 -49.70 -18.96 23.37
CA ILE A 628 -49.69 -20.44 23.27
C ILE A 628 -49.71 -20.87 21.80
N THR A 629 -48.74 -21.67 21.37
CA THR A 629 -48.60 -22.19 19.99
C THR A 629 -48.05 -23.62 20.00
N ASP A 630 -48.37 -24.42 18.98
CA ASP A 630 -47.82 -25.77 18.79
C ASP A 630 -46.47 -25.78 18.05
N LYS A 631 -45.97 -24.60 17.66
CA LYS A 631 -44.71 -24.41 16.95
C LYS A 631 -43.62 -23.80 17.83
N LEU A 632 -42.35 -24.04 17.52
CA LEU A 632 -41.23 -23.52 18.32
C LEU A 632 -41.02 -22.04 18.04
N GLN A 633 -41.15 -21.19 19.06
CA GLN A 633 -40.89 -19.75 18.95
C GLN A 633 -39.39 -19.42 19.03
N MET A 634 -38.96 -18.36 18.35
CA MET A 634 -37.57 -17.88 18.38
C MET A 634 -37.06 -17.60 19.80
N GLU A 635 -37.84 -16.89 20.62
CA GLU A 635 -37.44 -16.54 21.99
C GLU A 635 -37.27 -17.79 22.86
N GLN A 636 -38.14 -18.78 22.66
CA GLN A 636 -38.06 -20.08 23.33
C GLN A 636 -36.79 -20.83 22.89
N TRP A 637 -36.50 -20.87 21.59
CA TRP A 637 -35.29 -21.51 21.06
C TRP A 637 -34.00 -20.89 21.61
N MET A 638 -33.92 -19.56 21.62
CA MET A 638 -32.78 -18.84 22.18
C MET A 638 -32.57 -19.14 23.65
N ARG A 639 -33.66 -19.19 24.44
CA ARG A 639 -33.61 -19.51 25.86
C ARG A 639 -33.12 -20.94 26.09
N VAL A 640 -33.62 -21.90 25.32
CA VAL A 640 -33.14 -23.30 25.36
C VAL A 640 -31.64 -23.36 25.07
N CYS A 641 -31.18 -22.63 24.05
CA CYS A 641 -29.76 -22.61 23.69
C CYS A 641 -28.88 -22.03 24.79
N ASP A 642 -29.36 -21.04 25.53
CA ASP A 642 -28.68 -20.45 26.69
C ASP A 642 -28.70 -21.38 27.91
N GLU A 643 -29.88 -21.91 28.29
CA GLU A 643 -30.06 -22.80 29.45
C GLU A 643 -29.30 -24.13 29.30
N LYS A 644 -29.11 -24.63 28.07
CA LYS A 644 -28.37 -25.87 27.79
C LYS A 644 -26.89 -25.65 27.44
N ASP A 645 -26.36 -24.44 27.58
CA ASP A 645 -24.96 -24.11 27.26
C ASP A 645 -24.59 -24.51 25.81
N LEU A 646 -25.50 -24.28 24.86
CA LEU A 646 -25.27 -24.55 23.43
C LEU A 646 -24.51 -23.42 22.74
N VAL A 647 -24.42 -22.25 23.37
CA VAL A 647 -23.79 -21.02 22.91
C VAL A 647 -22.59 -20.71 23.80
N GLY A 648 -21.42 -20.48 23.21
CA GLY A 648 -20.18 -20.34 23.97
C GLY A 648 -18.92 -20.45 23.12
N ILE A 649 -17.79 -20.51 23.81
CA ILE A 649 -16.47 -20.78 23.23
C ILE A 649 -15.90 -21.98 23.98
N TRP A 650 -15.47 -23.00 23.25
CA TRP A 650 -14.90 -24.22 23.81
C TRP A 650 -13.48 -24.42 23.30
N GLU A 651 -12.69 -25.12 24.10
CA GLU A 651 -11.34 -25.54 23.72
C GLU A 651 -10.99 -26.90 24.34
N CYS A 652 -10.39 -27.78 23.54
CA CYS A 652 -9.86 -29.06 24.01
C CYS A 652 -8.54 -29.40 23.29
N TYR A 653 -7.75 -30.28 23.90
CA TYR A 653 -6.58 -30.86 23.24
C TYR A 653 -6.96 -32.16 22.55
N ARG A 654 -6.28 -32.44 21.44
CA ARG A 654 -6.41 -33.74 20.77
C ARG A 654 -5.95 -34.88 21.68
N GLU A 655 -6.63 -36.01 21.63
CA GLU A 655 -6.27 -37.23 22.36
C GLU A 655 -5.82 -38.36 21.42
N SER A 656 -5.14 -39.38 21.98
CA SER A 656 -4.62 -40.52 21.22
C SER A 656 -4.45 -41.77 22.08
N ASP A 657 -4.59 -42.94 21.44
CA ASP A 657 -4.13 -44.23 21.95
C ASP A 657 -2.60 -44.31 22.10
N ILE A 658 -1.86 -43.34 21.53
CA ILE A 658 -0.39 -43.35 21.48
C ILE A 658 0.20 -42.56 22.64
N THR A 659 0.97 -43.23 23.49
CA THR A 659 1.63 -42.61 24.65
C THR A 659 2.60 -41.51 24.21
N GLY A 660 2.38 -40.28 24.69
CA GLY A 660 3.25 -39.15 24.41
C GLY A 660 3.18 -38.59 22.99
N ASP A 661 2.13 -38.90 22.21
CA ASP A 661 2.00 -38.40 20.84
C ASP A 661 2.14 -36.87 20.77
N PRO A 662 3.13 -36.34 20.02
CA PRO A 662 3.32 -34.89 19.90
C PRO A 662 2.11 -34.18 19.26
N ARG A 663 1.26 -34.90 18.52
CA ARG A 663 0.04 -34.37 17.91
C ARG A 663 -1.03 -34.03 18.95
N CYS A 664 -0.99 -34.60 20.14
CA CYS A 664 -1.88 -34.25 21.25
C CYS A 664 -1.64 -32.83 21.80
N ARG A 665 -0.59 -32.13 21.32
CA ARG A 665 -0.36 -30.71 21.61
C ARG A 665 -1.23 -29.76 20.77
N THR A 666 -1.93 -30.28 19.77
CA THR A 666 -2.88 -29.51 18.97
C THR A 666 -4.09 -29.17 19.83
N GLN A 667 -4.31 -27.88 20.07
CA GLN A 667 -5.51 -27.35 20.72
C GLN A 667 -6.54 -26.95 19.66
N TYR A 668 -7.78 -27.41 19.81
CA TYR A 668 -8.91 -26.96 19.01
C TYR A 668 -9.68 -25.90 19.76
N LYS A 669 -10.18 -24.89 19.03
CA LYS A 669 -11.08 -23.87 19.54
C LYS A 669 -12.25 -23.70 18.57
N TRP A 670 -13.47 -23.69 19.09
CA TRP A 670 -14.68 -23.48 18.31
C TRP A 670 -15.70 -22.68 19.11
N ARG A 671 -16.71 -22.15 18.42
CA ARG A 671 -17.69 -21.25 19.02
C ARG A 671 -19.03 -21.34 18.32
N LEU A 672 -20.08 -21.06 19.08
CA LEU A 672 -21.42 -20.76 18.58
C LEU A 672 -21.94 -19.55 19.34
N SER A 673 -22.49 -18.58 18.64
CA SER A 673 -22.94 -17.32 19.21
C SER A 673 -24.46 -17.16 19.10
N MET A 674 -25.06 -16.36 19.98
CA MET A 674 -26.51 -16.11 19.94
C MET A 674 -26.99 -15.51 18.60
N PRO A 675 -26.25 -14.61 17.93
CA PRO A 675 -26.59 -14.19 16.57
C PRO A 675 -26.63 -15.35 15.56
N GLN A 676 -25.74 -16.33 15.66
CA GLN A 676 -25.77 -17.51 14.77
C GLN A 676 -26.99 -18.40 15.02
N ILE A 677 -27.38 -18.58 16.29
CA ILE A 677 -28.62 -19.29 16.65
C ILE A 677 -29.84 -18.62 16.03
N LYS A 678 -29.94 -17.30 16.14
CA LYS A 678 -31.04 -16.51 15.54
C LYS A 678 -31.08 -16.66 14.02
N MET A 679 -29.92 -16.52 13.36
CA MET A 679 -29.84 -16.65 11.90
C MET A 679 -30.22 -18.05 11.43
N ALA A 680 -29.73 -19.10 12.10
CA ALA A 680 -30.09 -20.48 11.77
C ALA A 680 -31.61 -20.72 11.86
N PHE A 681 -32.28 -20.10 12.82
CA PHE A 681 -33.73 -20.17 12.94
C PHE A 681 -34.45 -19.45 11.78
N LEU A 682 -34.09 -18.19 11.50
CA LEU A 682 -34.70 -17.42 10.42
C LEU A 682 -34.45 -18.06 9.04
N ASP A 683 -33.23 -18.52 8.79
CA ASP A 683 -32.84 -19.11 7.50
C ASP A 683 -33.49 -20.49 7.24
N SER A 684 -34.12 -21.10 8.26
CA SER A 684 -34.80 -22.39 8.12
C SER A 684 -36.27 -22.26 7.74
N GLN A 685 -36.82 -21.04 7.71
CA GLN A 685 -38.20 -20.80 7.33
C GLN A 685 -38.43 -20.81 5.80
N PRO A 686 -39.66 -21.07 5.33
CA PRO A 686 -40.04 -21.03 3.93
C PRO A 686 -39.87 -19.62 3.34
N PRO A 687 -39.50 -19.48 2.06
CA PRO A 687 -39.36 -18.17 1.42
C PRO A 687 -40.64 -17.33 1.41
N ASP A 688 -41.81 -17.98 1.36
CA ASP A 688 -43.12 -17.34 1.17
C ASP A 688 -43.74 -16.78 2.47
N SER A 689 -43.27 -17.23 3.63
CA SER A 689 -43.79 -16.86 4.96
C SER A 689 -43.15 -15.61 5.58
N LEU A 690 -42.33 -14.88 4.80
CA LEU A 690 -41.48 -13.79 5.29
C LEU A 690 -41.92 -12.38 4.83
N GLN A 691 -43.20 -12.19 4.48
CA GLN A 691 -43.76 -10.86 4.17
C GLN A 691 -44.47 -10.22 5.37
N ALA A 692 -44.14 -8.95 5.60
CA ALA A 692 -44.77 -7.95 6.47
C ALA A 692 -44.33 -7.90 7.95
N ALA A 693 -43.50 -6.90 8.23
CA ALA A 693 -43.15 -6.41 9.57
C ALA A 693 -44.29 -5.55 10.16
N GLN A 694 -45.23 -6.21 10.83
CA GLN A 694 -45.85 -5.76 12.09
C GLN A 694 -46.76 -6.90 12.54
N SER A 695 -46.18 -7.82 13.28
CA SER A 695 -46.81 -9.10 13.55
C SER A 695 -46.83 -9.34 15.07
N ASN A 696 -47.98 -9.75 15.60
CA ASN A 696 -48.10 -10.15 17.01
C ASN A 696 -47.38 -11.49 17.20
N ALA A 697 -47.15 -11.89 18.45
CA ALA A 697 -46.39 -13.10 18.81
C ALA A 697 -46.90 -14.43 18.19
N ASN A 698 -48.08 -14.43 17.55
CA ASN A 698 -48.72 -15.59 16.92
C ASN A 698 -48.63 -15.64 15.38
N ASP A 699 -47.92 -14.72 14.72
CA ASP A 699 -47.79 -14.75 13.26
C ASP A 699 -46.75 -15.80 12.78
N GLU A 700 -47.04 -16.45 11.65
CA GLU A 700 -46.28 -17.60 11.11
C GLU A 700 -44.79 -17.32 10.87
N SER A 701 -44.37 -16.05 10.83
CA SER A 701 -42.98 -15.62 10.62
C SER A 701 -42.08 -15.70 11.85
N ASN A 702 -42.60 -15.98 13.06
CA ASN A 702 -41.80 -16.03 14.30
C ASN A 702 -41.71 -17.43 14.94
N VAL A 703 -42.20 -18.43 14.24
CA VAL A 703 -42.24 -19.82 14.67
C VAL A 703 -41.61 -20.72 13.61
N VAL A 704 -41.06 -21.86 14.04
CA VAL A 704 -40.66 -22.93 13.12
C VAL A 704 -41.45 -24.19 13.44
N ASP A 705 -41.87 -24.92 12.40
CA ASP A 705 -42.42 -26.26 12.56
C ASP A 705 -41.32 -27.31 12.80
N PHE A 706 -41.72 -28.59 12.94
CA PHE A 706 -40.76 -29.64 13.24
C PHE A 706 -39.76 -29.90 12.08
N ASP A 707 -40.20 -29.80 10.83
CA ASP A 707 -39.32 -30.07 9.69
C ASP A 707 -38.34 -28.90 9.47
N GLU A 708 -38.81 -27.66 9.68
CA GLU A 708 -37.98 -26.46 9.72
C GLU A 708 -36.98 -26.52 10.90
N PHE A 709 -37.41 -26.99 12.07
CA PHE A 709 -36.54 -27.19 13.24
C PHE A 709 -35.38 -28.16 12.96
N LEU A 710 -35.58 -29.20 12.15
CA LEU A 710 -34.48 -30.09 11.74
C LEU A 710 -33.40 -29.34 10.95
N GLU A 711 -33.79 -28.38 10.10
CA GLU A 711 -32.84 -27.51 9.39
C GLU A 711 -32.15 -26.55 10.36
N VAL A 712 -32.86 -25.99 11.36
CA VAL A 712 -32.26 -25.15 12.41
C VAL A 712 -31.14 -25.91 13.14
N VAL A 713 -31.44 -27.13 13.59
CA VAL A 713 -30.49 -28.02 14.26
C VAL A 713 -29.28 -28.32 13.37
N ALA A 714 -29.51 -28.59 12.08
CA ALA A 714 -28.43 -28.86 11.14
C ALA A 714 -27.52 -27.64 10.94
N ARG A 715 -28.10 -26.45 10.73
CA ARG A 715 -27.37 -25.18 10.59
C ARG A 715 -26.58 -24.86 11.84
N CYS A 716 -27.19 -24.95 13.02
CA CYS A 716 -26.51 -24.72 14.30
C CYS A 716 -25.35 -25.69 14.52
N GLY A 717 -25.48 -26.96 14.15
CA GLY A 717 -24.40 -27.94 14.27
C GLY A 717 -23.22 -27.64 13.36
N VAL A 718 -23.48 -27.37 12.08
CA VAL A 718 -22.43 -26.99 11.12
C VAL A 718 -21.72 -25.72 11.56
N ASP A 719 -22.46 -24.72 12.05
CA ASP A 719 -21.87 -23.46 12.54
C ASP A 719 -21.05 -23.64 13.82
N LYS A 720 -21.53 -24.44 14.78
CA LYS A 720 -20.85 -24.67 16.06
C LYS A 720 -19.46 -25.29 15.85
N TYR A 721 -19.36 -26.26 14.95
CA TYR A 721 -18.14 -27.04 14.74
C TYR A 721 -17.34 -26.63 13.50
N ARG A 722 -17.75 -25.57 12.78
CA ARG A 722 -17.13 -25.10 11.53
C ARG A 722 -15.60 -24.92 11.61
N ALA A 723 -15.09 -24.50 12.77
CA ALA A 723 -13.67 -24.26 12.99
C ALA A 723 -12.82 -25.54 13.08
N VAL A 724 -13.43 -26.70 13.31
CA VAL A 724 -12.75 -28.00 13.46
C VAL A 724 -12.95 -28.81 12.17
N LYS A 725 -11.95 -28.79 11.29
CA LYS A 725 -12.06 -29.38 9.94
C LYS A 725 -12.27 -30.90 9.95
N GLU A 726 -11.82 -31.57 11.00
CA GLU A 726 -11.98 -33.01 11.21
C GLU A 726 -13.43 -33.39 11.56
N VAL A 727 -14.27 -32.44 11.97
CA VAL A 727 -15.71 -32.66 12.20
C VAL A 727 -16.46 -32.49 10.88
N ALA A 728 -16.74 -33.60 10.21
CA ALA A 728 -17.57 -33.60 8.99
C ALA A 728 -19.01 -33.12 9.26
N PRO A 729 -19.75 -32.60 8.25
CA PRO A 729 -21.10 -32.04 8.44
C PRO A 729 -22.06 -32.96 9.20
N ALA A 730 -22.17 -34.24 8.82
CA ALA A 730 -23.03 -35.19 9.52
C ALA A 730 -22.65 -35.39 11.00
N ARG A 731 -21.35 -35.39 11.31
CA ARG A 731 -20.87 -35.47 12.70
C ARG A 731 -21.12 -34.18 13.46
N ALA A 732 -21.03 -33.03 12.82
CA ALA A 732 -21.35 -31.73 13.40
C ALA A 732 -22.84 -31.65 13.78
N VAL A 733 -23.73 -32.05 12.87
CA VAL A 733 -25.18 -32.13 13.11
C VAL A 733 -25.49 -33.13 14.22
N LYS A 734 -24.93 -34.34 14.17
CA LYS A 734 -25.08 -35.35 15.22
C LYS A 734 -24.61 -34.83 16.57
N GLY A 735 -23.43 -34.21 16.63
CA GLY A 735 -22.84 -33.67 17.84
C GLY A 735 -23.70 -32.57 18.46
N PHE A 736 -24.26 -31.68 17.64
CA PHE A 736 -25.19 -30.65 18.12
C PHE A 736 -26.50 -31.24 18.66
N ILE A 737 -27.06 -32.25 18.00
CA ILE A 737 -28.22 -33.00 18.51
C ILE A 737 -27.88 -33.66 19.86
N GLN A 738 -26.71 -34.29 19.97
CA GLN A 738 -26.27 -34.92 21.21
C GLN A 738 -26.05 -33.89 22.33
N ASN A 739 -25.54 -32.70 22.02
CA ASN A 739 -25.47 -31.61 23.01
C ASN A 739 -26.86 -31.14 23.44
N LEU A 740 -27.77 -30.92 22.48
CA LEU A 740 -29.15 -30.50 22.76
C LEU A 740 -29.88 -31.49 23.66
N LEU A 741 -29.72 -32.79 23.40
CA LEU A 741 -30.34 -33.87 24.16
C LEU A 741 -29.57 -34.22 25.45
N GLY A 742 -28.38 -33.64 25.68
CA GLY A 742 -27.53 -33.95 26.83
C GLY A 742 -26.89 -35.35 26.78
N GLU A 743 -26.75 -35.94 25.59
CA GLU A 743 -26.11 -37.25 25.38
C GLU A 743 -24.58 -37.16 25.35
N MET A 744 -24.03 -36.04 24.90
CA MET A 744 -22.59 -35.76 24.87
C MET A 744 -22.33 -34.27 25.09
N THR A 745 -21.18 -33.94 25.66
CA THR A 745 -20.66 -32.57 25.78
C THR A 745 -20.04 -32.08 24.46
N ALA A 746 -19.81 -30.77 24.33
CA ALA A 746 -19.18 -30.22 23.13
C ALA A 746 -17.75 -30.74 22.93
N ASP A 747 -17.01 -30.95 24.02
CA ASP A 747 -15.63 -31.42 24.01
C ASP A 747 -15.54 -32.88 23.55
N GLU A 748 -16.40 -33.76 24.08
CA GLU A 748 -16.43 -35.17 23.67
C GLU A 748 -16.71 -35.33 22.17
N VAL A 749 -17.52 -34.46 21.58
CA VAL A 749 -17.79 -34.47 20.14
C VAL A 749 -16.52 -34.22 19.32
N VAL A 750 -15.72 -33.23 19.71
CA VAL A 750 -14.46 -32.86 19.04
C VAL A 750 -13.37 -33.88 19.33
N VAL A 751 -13.27 -34.37 20.57
CA VAL A 751 -12.30 -35.42 20.94
C VAL A 751 -12.55 -36.66 20.10
N GLU A 752 -13.79 -37.16 20.00
CA GLU A 752 -14.10 -38.35 19.18
C GLU A 752 -13.78 -38.13 17.70
N ALA A 753 -14.03 -36.93 17.15
CA ALA A 753 -13.74 -36.63 15.75
C ALA A 753 -12.24 -36.46 15.45
N THR A 754 -11.44 -36.11 16.46
CA THR A 754 -10.01 -35.81 16.31
C THR A 754 -9.10 -36.88 16.91
N TYR A 755 -9.69 -37.91 17.52
CA TYR A 755 -8.98 -38.96 18.22
C TYR A 755 -8.04 -39.73 17.29
N ILE A 756 -6.80 -39.92 17.72
CA ILE A 756 -5.83 -40.71 16.97
C ILE A 756 -5.81 -42.13 17.50
N HIS A 757 -6.32 -43.05 16.68
CA HIS A 757 -6.29 -44.48 16.97
C HIS A 757 -5.00 -45.15 16.55
N ALA A 758 -4.57 -46.14 17.34
CA ALA A 758 -3.44 -47.01 17.02
C ALA A 758 -3.80 -48.48 17.32
N GLU A 759 -3.64 -49.34 16.31
CA GLU A 759 -3.82 -50.77 16.50
C GLU A 759 -2.68 -51.34 17.34
N ARG A 760 -3.03 -52.03 18.42
CA ARG A 760 -2.08 -52.68 19.32
C ARG A 760 -1.64 -54.03 18.77
N TYR A 761 -0.37 -54.41 18.96
CA TYR A 761 0.12 -55.70 18.50
C TYR A 761 -0.45 -56.86 19.33
N ASN A 762 -1.12 -57.81 18.66
CA ASN A 762 -1.64 -59.02 19.29
C ASN A 762 -0.59 -60.14 19.36
N TRP A 763 0.28 -60.08 20.37
CA TRP A 763 1.36 -61.03 20.61
C TRP A 763 0.91 -62.48 20.81
N LYS A 764 -0.35 -62.73 21.18
CA LYS A 764 -0.90 -64.10 21.34
C LYS A 764 -0.94 -64.88 20.02
N LEU A 765 -0.87 -64.18 18.89
CA LEU A 765 -0.84 -64.77 17.55
C LEU A 765 0.60 -65.02 17.03
N SER A 766 1.62 -64.73 17.84
CA SER A 766 3.03 -64.90 17.47
C SER A 766 3.42 -66.37 17.30
N LYS A 767 4.40 -66.62 16.41
CA LYS A 767 4.93 -67.96 16.11
C LYS A 767 6.34 -68.14 16.68
N PRO A 768 6.77 -69.38 16.97
CA PRO A 768 8.16 -69.65 17.35
C PRO A 768 9.13 -69.24 16.24
N LEU A 769 10.31 -68.74 16.62
CA LEU A 769 11.40 -68.48 15.69
C LEU A 769 11.95 -69.78 15.07
N PRO A 770 12.61 -69.73 13.90
CA PRO A 770 13.30 -70.89 13.34
C PRO A 770 14.30 -71.49 14.33
N GLY A 771 14.10 -72.76 14.73
CA GLY A 771 14.93 -73.44 15.72
C GLY A 771 14.54 -73.24 17.19
N GLN A 772 13.56 -72.37 17.48
CA GLN A 772 13.03 -72.20 18.83
C GLN A 772 12.03 -73.31 19.17
N SER A 773 12.22 -73.96 20.33
CA SER A 773 11.27 -74.97 20.81
C SER A 773 9.94 -74.35 21.23
N LEU A 774 8.84 -75.11 21.15
CA LEU A 774 7.52 -74.67 21.62
C LEU A 774 7.52 -74.32 23.12
N ALA A 775 8.32 -75.02 23.92
CA ALA A 775 8.45 -74.74 25.35
C ALA A 775 9.17 -73.41 25.61
N ALA A 776 10.23 -73.11 24.86
CA ALA A 776 10.93 -71.82 24.93
C ALA A 776 10.03 -70.66 24.46
N HIS A 777 9.23 -70.88 23.40
CA HIS A 777 8.25 -69.89 22.94
C HIS A 777 7.19 -69.59 24.00
N ARG A 778 6.65 -70.62 24.67
CA ARG A 778 5.69 -70.41 25.78
C ARG A 778 6.28 -69.60 26.93
N LYS A 779 7.52 -69.91 27.34
CA LYS A 779 8.23 -69.13 28.38
C LYS A 779 8.41 -67.66 27.98
N TRP A 780 8.68 -67.39 26.70
CA TRP A 780 8.75 -66.02 26.20
C TRP A 780 7.40 -65.30 26.29
N LEU A 781 6.30 -65.94 25.89
CA LEU A 781 4.96 -65.33 25.98
C LEU A 781 4.55 -65.04 27.44
N ASP A 782 4.83 -65.97 28.34
CA ASP A 782 4.58 -65.80 29.78
C ASP A 782 5.43 -64.63 30.35
N CYS A 783 6.67 -64.48 29.89
CA CYS A 783 7.51 -63.35 30.26
C CYS A 783 6.93 -62.03 29.72
N TRP A 784 6.65 -61.95 28.42
CA TRP A 784 6.15 -60.75 27.75
C TRP A 784 4.85 -60.21 28.35
N GLN A 785 3.90 -61.08 28.69
CA GLN A 785 2.64 -60.68 29.30
C GLN A 785 2.81 -59.86 30.59
N ASN A 786 3.94 -60.06 31.30
CA ASN A 786 4.24 -59.40 32.57
C ASN A 786 5.23 -58.22 32.43
N ILE A 787 5.67 -57.88 31.22
CA ILE A 787 6.55 -56.72 30.99
C ILE A 787 5.69 -55.45 30.89
N GLU A 788 5.90 -54.51 31.82
CA GLU A 788 5.21 -53.21 31.84
C GLU A 788 6.05 -52.11 31.18
N ILE A 789 5.75 -51.79 29.91
CA ILE A 789 6.43 -50.78 29.10
C ILE A 789 5.47 -49.89 28.27
N ALA A 790 4.16 -49.96 28.54
CA ALA A 790 3.16 -49.20 27.79
C ALA A 790 3.22 -47.67 28.03
N ASP A 791 3.84 -47.24 29.13
CA ASP A 791 4.09 -45.84 29.46
C ASP A 791 5.27 -45.23 28.67
N LEU A 792 5.97 -46.00 27.84
CA LEU A 792 7.05 -45.48 27.00
C LEU A 792 6.51 -44.75 25.76
N HIS A 793 7.23 -43.70 25.37
CA HIS A 793 6.83 -42.81 24.28
C HIS A 793 6.62 -43.59 22.97
N TYR A 794 5.52 -43.28 22.26
CA TYR A 794 5.05 -43.95 21.04
C TYR A 794 4.52 -45.38 21.17
N PHE A 795 4.31 -45.91 22.37
CA PHE A 795 3.50 -47.12 22.51
C PHE A 795 2.08 -46.89 21.95
N PRO A 796 1.45 -47.80 21.19
CA PRO A 796 1.88 -49.17 20.84
C PRO A 796 2.63 -49.31 19.49
N LEU A 797 3.05 -48.22 18.84
CA LEU A 797 3.58 -48.25 17.46
C LEU A 797 4.81 -49.15 17.27
N TRP A 798 5.69 -49.23 18.27
CA TRP A 798 6.90 -50.06 18.24
C TRP A 798 6.74 -51.44 18.90
N GLU A 799 5.56 -51.75 19.47
CA GLU A 799 5.35 -52.91 20.34
C GLU A 799 5.78 -54.23 19.68
N LYS A 800 5.44 -54.42 18.39
CA LYS A 800 5.87 -55.60 17.63
C LYS A 800 7.39 -55.69 17.43
N GLY A 801 8.04 -54.57 17.12
CA GLY A 801 9.49 -54.55 16.89
C GLY A 801 10.27 -54.90 18.15
N VAL A 802 9.86 -54.35 19.29
CA VAL A 802 10.44 -54.70 20.60
C VAL A 802 10.13 -56.15 20.98
N PHE A 803 8.90 -56.63 20.72
CA PHE A 803 8.56 -58.04 20.92
C PHE A 803 9.47 -58.98 20.13
N ASP A 804 9.63 -58.75 18.83
CA ASP A 804 10.43 -59.61 17.95
C ASP A 804 11.91 -59.57 18.35
N CYS A 805 12.47 -58.38 18.62
CA CYS A 805 13.85 -58.18 19.06
C CYS A 805 14.15 -58.92 20.39
N LEU A 806 13.25 -58.77 21.36
CA LEU A 806 13.41 -59.45 22.64
C LEU A 806 13.21 -60.96 22.51
N GLN A 807 12.32 -61.44 21.63
CA GLN A 807 12.16 -62.88 21.38
C GLN A 807 13.46 -63.51 20.84
N GLU A 808 14.15 -62.82 19.93
CA GLU A 808 15.45 -63.26 19.40
C GLU A 808 16.53 -63.34 20.48
N CYS A 809 16.52 -62.40 21.43
CA CYS A 809 17.55 -62.30 22.48
C CYS A 809 17.13 -62.97 23.81
N PHE A 810 15.91 -63.51 23.90
CA PHE A 810 15.29 -63.91 25.18
C PHE A 810 16.13 -64.94 25.95
N GLN A 811 16.68 -65.93 25.24
CA GLN A 811 17.48 -66.98 25.87
C GLN A 811 18.80 -66.43 26.42
N ASP A 812 19.44 -65.52 25.70
CA ASP A 812 20.69 -64.88 26.14
C ASP A 812 20.42 -63.95 27.33
N LEU A 813 19.35 -63.15 27.29
CA LEU A 813 18.94 -62.30 28.40
C LEU A 813 18.61 -63.11 29.66
N THR A 814 17.98 -64.29 29.50
CA THR A 814 17.72 -65.21 30.61
C THR A 814 19.02 -65.74 31.22
N ASN A 815 19.99 -66.11 30.38
CA ASN A 815 21.30 -66.59 30.84
C ASN A 815 22.10 -65.47 31.53
N ILE A 816 22.04 -64.24 31.02
CA ILE A 816 22.65 -63.05 31.64
C ILE A 816 22.03 -62.79 33.00
N PHE A 817 20.69 -62.76 33.09
CA PHE A 817 19.99 -62.61 34.36
C PHE A 817 20.45 -63.66 35.37
N ALA A 818 20.43 -64.94 34.98
CA ALA A 818 20.84 -66.05 35.83
C ALA A 818 22.33 -66.05 36.21
N HIS A 819 23.20 -65.39 35.44
CA HIS A 819 24.61 -65.22 35.79
C HIS A 819 24.79 -64.20 36.91
N TYR A 820 24.10 -63.07 36.82
CA TYR A 820 24.23 -61.95 37.77
C TYR A 820 23.36 -62.11 39.02
N SER A 821 22.25 -62.84 38.97
CA SER A 821 21.37 -63.12 40.10
C SER A 821 21.86 -64.25 41.03
N LYS A 822 23.11 -64.71 40.86
CA LYS A 822 23.70 -65.76 41.70
C LYS A 822 24.23 -65.14 42.99
N SER A 823 23.38 -65.13 44.01
CA SER A 823 23.84 -65.02 45.39
C SER A 823 24.92 -66.08 45.65
N ILE A 824 25.99 -65.67 46.35
CA ILE A 824 27.15 -66.48 46.72
C ILE A 824 26.67 -67.70 47.54
N GLY A 825 26.31 -68.80 46.86
CA GLY A 825 25.58 -69.89 47.51
C GLY A 825 25.24 -71.10 46.63
N GLY A 826 26.04 -71.46 45.63
CA GLY A 826 26.18 -72.86 45.21
C GLY A 826 25.01 -73.61 44.53
N SER A 827 24.00 -72.97 43.91
CA SER A 827 23.11 -73.67 42.96
C SER A 827 23.59 -73.51 41.50
N VAL A 828 23.49 -74.59 40.72
CA VAL A 828 24.13 -74.77 39.40
C VAL A 828 23.11 -74.81 38.25
N THR A 829 21.84 -74.45 38.46
CA THR A 829 20.83 -74.44 37.39
C THR A 829 20.13 -73.08 37.23
N ALA A 830 19.80 -72.71 35.99
CA ALA A 830 19.12 -71.45 35.65
C ALA A 830 17.67 -71.37 36.15
N GLU A 831 17.14 -72.46 36.72
CA GLU A 831 15.78 -72.58 37.21
C GLU A 831 15.63 -72.05 38.66
N ASP A 832 16.74 -71.86 39.40
CA ASP A 832 16.76 -71.38 40.80
C ASP A 832 17.13 -69.88 40.94
N ALA A 833 17.42 -69.19 39.84
CA ALA A 833 17.73 -67.75 39.83
C ALA A 833 16.42 -66.94 39.87
N VAL A 834 15.97 -66.56 41.07
CA VAL A 834 14.64 -65.97 41.24
C VAL A 834 14.67 -64.44 41.07
N GLU A 835 15.65 -63.76 41.68
CA GLU A 835 15.63 -62.31 41.87
C GLU A 835 17.06 -61.70 41.74
N MET A 836 17.16 -60.48 41.20
CA MET A 836 18.41 -59.73 41.04
C MET A 836 18.40 -58.48 41.90
N THR A 837 19.40 -58.33 42.77
CA THR A 837 19.55 -57.18 43.65
C THR A 837 20.11 -55.95 42.91
N MET A 838 19.93 -54.76 43.50
CA MET A 838 20.52 -53.51 43.00
C MET A 838 22.05 -53.58 42.85
N SER A 839 22.72 -54.29 43.76
CA SER A 839 24.19 -54.45 43.74
C SER A 839 24.63 -55.31 42.55
N GLU A 840 23.94 -56.41 42.29
CA GLU A 840 24.20 -57.27 41.13
C GLU A 840 23.91 -56.55 39.81
N PHE A 841 22.82 -55.76 39.75
CA PHE A 841 22.54 -54.91 38.60
C PHE A 841 23.64 -53.85 38.38
N LYS A 842 24.19 -53.27 39.47
CA LYS A 842 25.31 -52.33 39.38
C LYS A 842 26.56 -52.98 38.79
N ASP A 843 26.83 -54.23 39.14
CA ASP A 843 27.99 -54.94 38.62
C ASP A 843 27.79 -55.32 37.15
N LEU A 844 26.60 -55.75 36.74
CA LEU A 844 26.24 -55.87 35.32
C LEU A 844 26.48 -54.56 34.57
N VAL A 845 25.95 -53.43 35.07
CA VAL A 845 26.08 -52.11 34.43
C VAL A 845 27.54 -51.74 34.19
N LYS A 846 28.44 -52.04 35.14
CA LYS A 846 29.88 -51.79 34.99
C LYS A 846 30.50 -52.73 33.96
N ASP A 847 30.23 -54.03 34.06
CA ASP A 847 30.84 -55.06 33.23
C ASP A 847 30.52 -54.86 31.74
N VAL A 848 29.27 -54.52 31.43
CA VAL A 848 28.83 -54.30 30.04
C VAL A 848 28.94 -52.84 29.59
N GLY A 849 29.43 -51.93 30.45
CA GLY A 849 29.65 -50.53 30.11
C GLY A 849 28.36 -49.80 29.69
N LEU A 850 27.28 -49.96 30.47
CA LEU A 850 26.01 -49.30 30.19
C LEU A 850 26.03 -47.80 30.51
N GLU A 851 26.89 -47.35 31.43
CA GLU A 851 27.01 -45.94 31.78
C GLU A 851 27.55 -45.10 30.62
N THR A 852 26.96 -43.92 30.45
CA THR A 852 27.45 -42.88 29.54
C THR A 852 27.54 -41.55 30.28
N LYS A 853 28.10 -40.51 29.63
CA LYS A 853 28.15 -39.16 30.23
C LYS A 853 26.76 -38.63 30.61
N ASP A 854 25.74 -39.02 29.87
CA ASP A 854 24.38 -38.53 30.02
C ASP A 854 23.41 -39.57 30.65
N LEU A 855 23.82 -40.84 30.78
CA LEU A 855 23.10 -41.90 31.47
C LEU A 855 24.01 -42.53 32.54
N ARG A 856 23.97 -41.95 33.73
CA ARG A 856 24.74 -42.40 34.90
C ARG A 856 23.96 -43.43 35.73
N PHE A 857 24.66 -44.16 36.59
CA PHE A 857 24.04 -45.20 37.42
C PHE A 857 22.92 -44.69 38.34
N ASP A 858 22.96 -43.45 38.82
CA ASP A 858 21.90 -42.82 39.63
C ASP A 858 20.55 -42.76 38.88
N VAL A 859 20.58 -42.52 37.57
CA VAL A 859 19.38 -42.53 36.72
C VAL A 859 18.86 -43.96 36.54
N MET A 860 19.75 -44.92 36.28
CA MET A 860 19.37 -46.34 36.13
C MET A 860 18.88 -46.94 37.45
N GLN A 861 19.39 -46.49 38.60
CA GLN A 861 18.90 -46.86 39.92
C GLN A 861 17.44 -46.44 40.12
N ASN A 862 17.04 -45.26 39.63
CA ASN A 862 15.65 -44.83 39.68
C ASN A 862 14.75 -45.65 38.73
N MET A 863 15.27 -46.04 37.57
CA MET A 863 14.55 -46.92 36.65
C MET A 863 14.36 -48.32 37.23
N PHE A 864 15.38 -48.86 37.90
CA PHE A 864 15.30 -50.13 38.62
C PHE A 864 14.20 -50.08 39.68
N LYS A 865 14.19 -49.02 40.51
CA LYS A 865 13.12 -48.80 41.50
C LYS A 865 11.74 -48.72 40.87
N LYS A 866 11.61 -48.03 39.73
CA LYS A 866 10.35 -47.92 38.99
C LYS A 866 9.92 -49.27 38.42
N ALA A 867 10.84 -50.05 37.85
CA ALA A 867 10.55 -51.38 37.30
C ALA A 867 10.04 -52.36 38.37
N ASN A 868 10.66 -52.35 39.56
CA ASN A 868 10.22 -53.14 40.71
C ASN A 868 8.83 -52.68 41.23
N ALA A 869 8.54 -51.38 41.22
CA ALA A 869 7.27 -50.83 41.73
C ALA A 869 6.06 -50.97 40.77
N LEU A 870 6.29 -51.16 39.47
CA LEU A 870 5.21 -51.19 38.46
C LEU A 870 4.39 -52.48 38.47
N ASN A 871 4.88 -53.55 39.11
CA ASN A 871 4.11 -54.79 39.24
C ASN A 871 3.34 -54.85 40.56
N ASN A 872 2.06 -55.18 40.45
CA ASN A 872 1.04 -55.11 41.49
C ASN A 872 1.51 -55.62 42.87
N ASN A 873 1.29 -54.82 43.93
CA ASN A 873 1.56 -55.18 45.33
C ASN A 873 0.99 -56.54 45.77
N ALA A 874 -0.02 -57.07 45.05
CA ALA A 874 -0.58 -58.40 45.27
C ALA A 874 0.40 -59.55 44.94
N ALA A 875 1.19 -59.44 43.87
CA ALA A 875 2.19 -60.45 43.51
C ALA A 875 3.35 -60.47 44.51
N HIS A 876 3.77 -59.30 45.00
CA HIS A 876 4.74 -59.18 46.08
C HIS A 876 4.24 -59.80 47.41
N PHE A 877 2.95 -59.65 47.72
CA PHE A 877 2.35 -60.24 48.92
C PHE A 877 2.24 -61.77 48.84
N GLN A 878 1.99 -62.31 47.63
CA GLN A 878 1.92 -63.74 47.35
C GLN A 878 3.31 -64.39 47.39
N ARG A 879 4.35 -63.71 46.86
CA ARG A 879 5.77 -64.11 46.95
C ARG A 879 6.28 -64.21 48.39
N LYS A 880 5.88 -63.29 49.29
CA LYS A 880 6.21 -63.37 50.73
C LYS A 880 5.56 -64.58 51.45
N GLN A 881 4.40 -65.05 51.01
CA GLN A 881 3.76 -66.25 51.59
C GLN A 881 4.44 -67.55 51.14
N GLU A 882 4.92 -67.58 49.89
CA GLU A 882 5.62 -68.74 49.30
C GLU A 882 7.07 -68.86 49.82
N ALA A 883 7.78 -67.73 50.02
CA ALA A 883 9.10 -67.74 50.67
C ALA A 883 9.02 -68.11 52.17
N GLY A 884 8.01 -67.60 52.89
CA GLY A 884 7.81 -67.92 54.32
C GLY A 884 7.44 -69.38 54.61
N THR A 885 6.91 -70.11 53.61
CA THR A 885 6.61 -71.55 53.76
C THR A 885 7.82 -72.47 53.49
N ALA A 886 8.88 -71.94 52.85
CA ALA A 886 10.15 -72.65 52.68
C ALA A 886 11.04 -72.57 53.94
N GLU A 887 11.12 -71.40 54.60
CA GLU A 887 11.88 -71.23 55.86
C GLU A 887 11.17 -71.85 57.09
N ALA A 888 9.83 -71.92 57.10
CA ALA A 888 9.06 -72.48 58.21
C ALA A 888 9.14 -74.02 58.34
N LYS A 889 9.84 -74.73 57.44
CA LYS A 889 10.12 -76.17 57.58
C LYS A 889 11.39 -76.48 58.37
N SER A 890 12.20 -75.48 58.74
CA SER A 890 13.48 -75.70 59.44
C SER A 890 13.55 -75.23 60.89
N VAL A 891 12.55 -74.54 61.45
CA VAL A 891 12.66 -73.97 62.82
C VAL A 891 11.36 -74.12 63.62
N GLU A 892 11.42 -74.99 64.64
CA GLU A 892 10.59 -75.07 65.89
C GLU A 892 9.10 -75.48 65.76
N ALA A 893 8.56 -76.53 66.41
CA ALA A 893 8.91 -77.20 67.67
C ALA A 893 9.19 -76.23 68.84
N GLY A 894 8.15 -75.54 69.33
CA GLY A 894 8.27 -74.82 70.60
C GLY A 894 7.19 -73.77 70.90
N SER A 895 6.20 -74.15 71.70
CA SER A 895 5.48 -73.37 72.71
C SER A 895 5.04 -71.91 72.48
N ALA A 896 3.75 -71.70 72.73
CA ALA A 896 3.01 -70.45 72.90
C ALA A 896 3.45 -69.55 74.07
N ALA A 897 3.19 -68.22 73.98
CA ALA A 897 2.43 -67.40 74.97
C ALA A 897 2.51 -65.85 74.78
N VAL A 898 1.32 -65.21 74.71
CA VAL A 898 0.86 -64.01 75.48
C VAL A 898 1.27 -62.54 75.10
N ILE A 899 0.31 -61.84 74.47
CA ILE A 899 -0.41 -60.57 74.83
C ILE A 899 0.32 -59.24 75.20
N ALA A 900 -0.07 -58.18 74.44
CA ALA A 900 -0.41 -56.77 74.79
C ALA A 900 0.59 -55.57 74.73
N SER A 901 0.04 -54.53 74.05
CA SER A 901 0.02 -53.07 74.31
C SER A 901 1.27 -52.18 74.14
N ALA A 902 1.25 -51.41 73.02
CA ALA A 902 1.60 -49.98 72.77
C ALA A 902 2.56 -49.20 73.72
N PRO A 903 3.39 -48.21 73.26
CA PRO A 903 3.04 -47.22 72.22
C PRO A 903 4.15 -46.77 71.23
N LYS A 904 3.69 -46.03 70.22
CA LYS A 904 4.41 -45.34 69.15
C LYS A 904 5.65 -44.56 69.62
N ARG A 905 6.84 -44.98 69.16
CA ARG A 905 8.03 -44.12 68.96
C ARG A 905 8.37 -44.09 67.47
N SER A 906 8.85 -42.94 67.02
CA SER A 906 9.05 -42.52 65.63
C SER A 906 9.92 -43.49 64.81
N ASN A 907 9.26 -44.35 64.02
CA ASN A 907 9.90 -45.31 63.12
C ASN A 907 10.24 -44.69 61.75
N LYS A 908 10.88 -43.51 61.72
CA LYS A 908 11.38 -42.97 60.45
C LYS A 908 12.68 -43.67 60.02
N ALA A 909 13.48 -44.14 60.98
CA ALA A 909 14.73 -44.87 60.69
C ALA A 909 14.55 -46.39 60.50
N ALA A 910 13.50 -47.00 61.06
CA ALA A 910 13.20 -48.41 60.83
C ALA A 910 12.43 -48.63 59.52
N LYS A 911 11.45 -47.75 59.21
CA LYS A 911 10.73 -47.80 57.94
C LYS A 911 11.64 -47.56 56.73
N GLN A 912 12.64 -46.69 56.89
CA GLN A 912 13.61 -46.41 55.84
C GLN A 912 14.68 -47.51 55.66
N ARG A 913 14.87 -48.38 56.67
CA ARG A 913 15.72 -49.58 56.54
C ARG A 913 14.98 -50.77 55.96
N ASP A 914 13.70 -50.96 56.28
CA ASP A 914 12.87 -51.99 55.68
C ASP A 914 12.55 -51.69 54.19
N ASP A 915 12.44 -50.41 53.80
CA ASP A 915 12.23 -50.00 52.40
C ASP A 915 13.49 -50.15 51.49
N GLU A 916 14.69 -50.33 52.08
CA GLU A 916 15.96 -50.52 51.36
C GLU A 916 16.32 -51.99 51.12
N LEU A 917 15.67 -52.93 51.83
CA LEU A 917 16.05 -54.35 51.85
C LEU A 917 15.30 -55.26 50.87
N ASP A 918 14.18 -54.81 50.26
CA ASP A 918 13.30 -55.64 49.43
C ASP A 918 13.24 -55.19 47.93
N GLN A 919 14.30 -54.57 47.39
CA GLN A 919 14.34 -54.12 45.99
C GLN A 919 15.09 -55.11 45.09
N GLU A 920 14.42 -56.19 44.70
CA GLU A 920 14.96 -57.18 43.77
C GLU A 920 14.11 -57.30 42.50
N LEU A 921 14.74 -57.48 41.33
CA LEU A 921 14.04 -57.63 40.06
C LEU A 921 13.91 -59.10 39.68
N VAL A 922 12.73 -59.51 39.23
CA VAL A 922 12.56 -60.78 38.53
C VAL A 922 12.82 -60.62 37.02
N LEU A 923 12.94 -61.73 36.29
CA LEU A 923 13.38 -61.74 34.88
C LEU A 923 12.61 -60.75 33.97
N TYR A 924 11.27 -60.70 34.06
CA TYR A 924 10.47 -59.80 33.21
C TYR A 924 10.63 -58.32 33.60
N GLU A 925 10.86 -58.01 34.88
CA GLU A 925 11.17 -56.66 35.36
C GLU A 925 12.55 -56.21 34.90
N PHE A 926 13.52 -57.13 34.92
CA PHE A 926 14.85 -56.90 34.38
C PHE A 926 14.80 -56.61 32.87
N ILE A 927 14.09 -57.43 32.09
CA ILE A 927 13.94 -57.21 30.65
C ILE A 927 13.23 -55.89 30.38
N GLY A 928 12.14 -55.57 31.09
CA GLY A 928 11.45 -54.28 31.00
C GLY A 928 12.35 -53.09 31.37
N LEU A 929 13.19 -53.24 32.40
CA LEU A 929 14.21 -52.26 32.77
C LEU A 929 15.21 -52.05 31.64
N LEU A 930 15.72 -53.10 31.01
CA LEU A 930 16.67 -52.99 29.89
C LEU A 930 16.06 -52.22 28.70
N VAL A 931 14.77 -52.42 28.39
CA VAL A 931 14.09 -51.63 27.35
C VAL A 931 14.07 -50.14 27.71
N ARG A 932 13.79 -49.80 28.97
CA ARG A 932 13.81 -48.41 29.46
C ARG A 932 15.22 -47.81 29.42
N VAL A 933 16.23 -48.58 29.82
CA VAL A 933 17.64 -48.19 29.77
C VAL A 933 18.06 -47.95 28.33
N ALA A 934 17.67 -48.83 27.39
CA ALA A 934 17.93 -48.65 25.96
C ALA A 934 17.29 -47.36 25.42
N PHE A 935 16.01 -47.12 25.75
CA PHE A 935 15.31 -45.89 25.35
C PHE A 935 15.98 -44.63 25.91
N GLN A 936 16.32 -44.59 27.20
CA GLN A 936 16.99 -43.42 27.79
C GLN A 936 18.42 -43.25 27.26
N ARG A 937 19.13 -44.34 26.98
CA ARG A 937 20.48 -44.27 26.41
C ARG A 937 20.47 -43.67 25.00
N ALA A 938 19.46 -44.01 24.20
CA ALA A 938 19.23 -43.38 22.90
C ALA A 938 18.71 -41.94 23.01
N ASN A 939 18.04 -41.60 24.12
CA ASN A 939 17.42 -40.31 24.38
C ASN A 939 17.87 -39.66 25.71
N PRO A 940 19.16 -39.33 25.86
CA PRO A 940 19.72 -38.91 27.14
C PRO A 940 19.09 -37.65 27.74
N THR A 941 18.54 -36.77 26.88
CA THR A 941 17.91 -35.51 27.30
C THR A 941 16.39 -35.62 27.52
N PHE A 942 15.80 -36.81 27.36
CA PHE A 942 14.38 -37.04 27.60
C PHE A 942 14.05 -36.80 29.08
N GLY A 943 13.09 -35.90 29.36
CA GLY A 943 12.73 -35.46 30.72
C GLY A 943 13.29 -34.10 31.15
N ASN A 944 14.24 -33.51 30.42
CA ASN A 944 14.75 -32.16 30.70
C ASN A 944 13.91 -31.08 30.00
N PHE A 945 13.21 -30.25 30.78
CA PHE A 945 12.40 -29.14 30.26
C PHE A 945 13.25 -28.18 29.42
N GLY A 946 12.89 -28.02 28.13
CA GLY A 946 13.45 -27.00 27.23
C GLY A 946 14.24 -27.49 26.01
N ASN A 947 14.48 -28.80 25.84
CA ASN A 947 15.30 -29.30 24.73
C ASN A 947 14.46 -29.77 23.52
N LYS A 948 14.79 -29.31 22.31
CA LYS A 948 14.06 -29.55 21.04
C LYS A 948 14.66 -30.68 20.17
N LYS A 949 15.53 -31.52 20.71
CA LYS A 949 16.14 -32.61 19.91
C LYS A 949 15.08 -33.68 19.56
N ALA A 950 15.16 -34.21 18.35
CA ALA A 950 14.33 -35.32 17.91
C ALA A 950 14.57 -36.56 18.80
N ILE A 951 13.48 -37.21 19.21
CA ILE A 951 13.52 -38.44 20.00
C ILE A 951 13.82 -39.60 19.05
N VAL A 952 14.84 -40.40 19.37
CA VAL A 952 15.12 -41.67 18.71
C VAL A 952 14.09 -42.70 19.19
N HIS A 953 13.34 -43.28 18.28
CA HIS A 953 12.30 -44.27 18.59
C HIS A 953 12.92 -45.62 19.01
N LEU A 954 12.16 -46.38 19.82
CA LEU A 954 12.51 -47.74 20.26
C LEU A 954 12.60 -48.75 19.12
#